data_AF-A0A5C5VEY7-F1
#
_entry.id   AF-A0A5C5VEY7-F1
#
_cell.length_a   1.000
_cell.length_b   1.000
_cell.length_c   1.000
_cell.angle_alpha   90.00
_cell.angle_beta   90.00
_cell.angle_gamma   90.00
#
_symmetry.space_group_name_H-M   'P 1'
#
loop_
_entity.id
_entity.type
_entity.pdbx_description
1 polymer ?
#
loop_
_entity_poly.entity_id
_entity_poly.type
_entity_poly.pdbx_seq_one_letter_code
_entity_poly.pdbx_strand_id
1 'polypeptide(L)'
;MLLPTARRTCVFAVCVASVSLAALVHGQTVFNAPPSTIPDAFNLNSGDVLNVGAGGVVGTGLRANAGSIINVEGGTVGVGFSANAGSQVAISGGTVSGFMTHVGSVLSVSGGMLEGGAWIGGMASISGGAISRPFRAVQGSAVNFVGAEFMLSGVPVAENTVTLDRFTNADGVLTGTFEDGSPFIFSPLGRYGSDELQDVTLTSVAIPAADLRPRSIATDISGDFAGMRSGQEFTVLPGGVLPGNFSAVEATLSVEGGEVGRNLKVASGTVSLTSGSIGDYFYAYPGSTVYIDGGSVGAGFEAFDSDVTITDGRVGNLLQAHAGTTVNMTGGRVDSIEAHAGSRVVISGGTVGFGGNVVSSVVAAAGSEIVISGGGVARSLRTVSGAGVELIGGEFSLNGAAFAGTNITLGDGDVFTGALSDGSAFIFPPLHGDRLEGVSLTRVPLAPADTTPRVVDTPQTKGPSGLRPGQRLTLRHGGTLQANFAVVGGTLEVEGGDAGAGVEVVGGSVDISGGVVGAGLRVQDARVDMSSGSIGERSAAYRGAVVSITGGNVGTRFNAFEGSRVTLAGGSVGPSFRTWEGSDVEFVGGEFQLNGEDYDADEITLVGRGGPVQVFAGVLSDGTPFVFSPQANPIGEELRDIKLTRTSLPVADLNPKVLDTPLGNGVNGLRPGQELTLVDGGELPDNFTAIGATLNVAGGRVGRFAEVVDSTVRISGGKVDVGFQAHNSQVEITGGEVGALFEAFPGTVARIDGASVRGIGVYADAYVELFGGSEVEYSVQVLSGSELKVNDATIGGSIEAINGRVTFTNGSVGGSFGATASDVVIDGGSVDGSVTIFNNSKFRISGGSHAARISVGYGGRLEISGGQFTGGLTHREGTVDISGGDFWNLTSISVADTLNLFGLEFYLDGMPLTGLTPHLGVVVPERDQTLSGILADGTPFSFDLNSTSGAGLHFFSTDARLTVTLVPEPTTVWLAILAGCSLLSVRSRACRQE
;
A
#
# COMPACT_ATOMS: atom_id res chain seq x y z
N MET A 1 13.85 38.80 -76.59
CA MET A 1 14.29 40.18 -76.27
C MET A 1 14.89 40.18 -74.88
N LEU A 2 16.08 40.78 -74.72
CA LEU A 2 16.66 41.34 -73.48
C LEU A 2 16.84 40.45 -72.23
N LEU A 3 18.08 39.98 -72.05
CA LEU A 3 18.88 40.13 -70.82
C LEU A 3 18.89 41.61 -70.35
N PRO A 4 19.16 42.00 -69.08
CA PRO A 4 20.28 41.54 -68.23
C PRO A 4 19.83 41.30 -66.74
N THR A 5 20.65 41.19 -65.67
CA THR A 5 22.08 41.51 -65.42
C THR A 5 22.65 40.64 -64.28
N ALA A 6 23.98 40.46 -64.20
CA ALA A 6 24.68 39.90 -63.04
C ALA A 6 25.16 40.99 -62.06
N ARG A 7 25.22 40.68 -60.75
CA ARG A 7 26.08 41.39 -59.79
C ARG A 7 26.95 40.41 -59.02
N ARG A 8 28.24 40.76 -58.92
CA ARG A 8 29.25 40.07 -58.14
C ARG A 8 29.09 40.45 -56.66
N THR A 9 29.18 39.47 -55.77
CA THR A 9 29.45 39.70 -54.33
C THR A 9 30.74 38.97 -53.99
N CYS A 10 31.64 39.64 -53.25
CA CYS A 10 32.99 39.13 -53.02
C CYS A 10 32.98 37.89 -52.11
N VAL A 11 33.79 36.90 -52.49
CA VAL A 11 34.18 35.80 -51.59
C VAL A 11 35.10 36.36 -50.51
N PHE A 12 34.60 36.53 -49.29
CA PHE A 12 35.45 36.67 -48.12
C PHE A 12 35.83 35.27 -47.66
N ALA A 13 37.01 34.81 -48.08
CA ALA A 13 37.59 33.57 -47.59
C ALA A 13 38.09 33.78 -46.15
N VAL A 14 37.18 33.65 -45.18
CA VAL A 14 37.59 33.49 -43.78
C VAL A 14 38.19 32.09 -43.66
N CYS A 15 39.51 32.02 -43.60
CA CYS A 15 40.20 30.83 -43.11
C CYS A 15 39.87 30.67 -41.62
N VAL A 16 38.74 30.03 -41.32
CA VAL A 16 38.53 29.43 -40.02
C VAL A 16 39.61 28.38 -39.88
N ALA A 17 40.63 28.68 -39.08
CA ALA A 17 41.55 27.65 -38.63
C ALA A 17 40.70 26.60 -37.93
N SER A 18 40.60 25.41 -38.54
CA SER A 18 40.08 24.22 -37.89
C SER A 18 41.05 23.90 -36.75
N VAL A 19 40.80 24.50 -35.58
CA VAL A 19 41.33 23.99 -34.32
C VAL A 19 40.72 22.62 -34.20
N SER A 20 41.50 21.62 -34.63
CA SER A 20 41.28 20.25 -34.21
C SER A 20 41.42 20.27 -32.70
N LEU A 21 40.30 20.50 -31.99
CA LEU A 21 40.17 19.98 -30.65
C LEU A 21 40.50 18.51 -30.83
N ALA A 22 41.63 18.09 -30.27
CA ALA A 22 41.86 16.70 -30.00
C ALA A 22 40.72 16.31 -29.07
N ALA A 23 39.66 15.72 -29.64
CA ALA A 23 38.68 15.02 -28.85
C ALA A 23 39.50 14.08 -27.99
N LEU A 24 39.43 14.25 -26.66
CA LEU A 24 39.98 13.24 -25.77
C LEU A 24 39.25 11.96 -26.18
N VAL A 25 39.99 11.06 -26.83
CA VAL A 25 39.54 9.71 -27.07
C VAL A 25 39.45 9.10 -25.69
N HIS A 26 38.27 9.23 -25.09
CA HIS A 26 37.97 8.54 -23.85
C HIS A 26 38.21 7.07 -24.13
N GLY A 27 39.06 6.44 -23.32
CA GLY A 27 39.32 5.02 -23.47
C GLY A 27 37.99 4.30 -23.34
N GLN A 28 37.59 3.59 -24.40
CA GLN A 28 36.37 2.79 -24.39
C GLN A 28 36.43 1.83 -23.20
N THR A 29 35.53 2.02 -22.22
CA THR A 29 35.46 1.16 -21.05
C THR A 29 34.53 -0.01 -21.36
N VAL A 30 34.92 -1.22 -21.00
CA VAL A 30 34.12 -2.43 -21.21
C VAL A 30 33.64 -2.95 -19.86
N PHE A 31 32.33 -2.97 -19.70
CA PHE A 31 31.63 -3.51 -18.53
C PHE A 31 31.06 -4.89 -18.88
N ASN A 32 31.19 -5.86 -17.98
CA ASN A 32 30.66 -7.21 -18.16
C ASN A 32 29.86 -7.63 -16.93
N ALA A 33 28.64 -8.11 -17.15
CA ALA A 33 27.76 -8.67 -16.12
C ALA A 33 27.28 -10.05 -16.58
N PRO A 34 27.63 -11.17 -15.92
CA PRO A 34 28.48 -11.32 -14.74
C PRO A 34 29.99 -11.16 -15.10
N PRO A 35 30.92 -11.11 -14.12
CA PRO A 35 30.74 -11.28 -12.66
C PRO A 35 30.19 -10.05 -11.94
N SER A 36 30.20 -8.87 -12.56
CA SER A 36 29.73 -7.65 -11.92
C SER A 36 28.21 -7.56 -11.96
N THR A 37 27.58 -7.18 -10.85
CA THR A 37 26.26 -6.55 -10.86
C THR A 37 26.45 -5.07 -11.20
N ILE A 38 25.75 -4.57 -12.21
CA ILE A 38 25.75 -3.14 -12.53
C ILE A 38 24.64 -2.48 -11.69
N PRO A 39 24.91 -1.40 -10.93
CA PRO A 39 23.95 -0.81 -10.01
C PRO A 39 22.82 -0.04 -10.72
N ASP A 40 21.83 0.40 -9.95
CA ASP A 40 20.79 1.33 -10.41
C ASP A 40 21.38 2.67 -10.90
N ALA A 41 20.65 3.32 -11.80
CA ALA A 41 20.97 4.60 -12.42
C ALA A 41 22.36 4.67 -13.09
N PHE A 42 22.88 3.52 -13.54
CA PHE A 42 24.20 3.45 -14.16
C PHE A 42 24.25 4.18 -15.51
N ASN A 43 25.28 5.02 -15.70
CA ASN A 43 25.48 5.81 -16.91
C ASN A 43 26.71 5.30 -17.66
N LEU A 44 26.53 4.74 -18.86
CA LEU A 44 27.63 4.45 -19.78
C LEU A 44 28.08 5.76 -20.43
N ASN A 45 29.38 5.99 -20.55
CA ASN A 45 29.90 7.16 -21.26
C ASN A 45 29.80 6.95 -22.79
N SER A 46 30.03 8.03 -23.53
CA SER A 46 30.08 8.00 -24.98
C SER A 46 31.16 7.02 -25.47
N GLY A 47 30.74 5.98 -26.21
CA GLY A 47 31.62 4.93 -26.73
C GLY A 47 31.89 3.73 -25.82
N ASP A 48 31.41 3.72 -24.57
CA ASP A 48 31.56 2.57 -23.67
C ASP A 48 30.79 1.33 -24.14
N VAL A 49 31.23 0.14 -23.72
CA VAL A 49 30.61 -1.15 -24.04
C VAL A 49 30.06 -1.80 -22.78
N LEU A 50 28.84 -2.34 -22.84
CA LEU A 50 28.25 -3.19 -21.81
C LEU A 50 27.86 -4.54 -22.40
N ASN A 51 28.39 -5.63 -21.84
CA ASN A 51 27.98 -6.99 -22.17
C ASN A 51 27.23 -7.59 -20.98
N VAL A 52 26.01 -8.08 -21.21
CA VAL A 52 25.17 -8.77 -20.23
C VAL A 52 24.98 -10.21 -20.68
N GLY A 53 25.66 -11.13 -20.01
CA GLY A 53 25.59 -12.58 -20.24
C GLY A 53 24.63 -13.28 -19.28
N ALA A 54 24.51 -14.60 -19.41
CA ALA A 54 23.67 -15.42 -18.54
C ALA A 54 24.02 -15.23 -17.05
N GLY A 55 23.00 -14.97 -16.21
CA GLY A 55 23.17 -14.65 -14.79
C GLY A 55 23.65 -13.22 -14.49
N GLY A 56 23.86 -12.39 -15.51
CA GLY A 56 24.19 -10.97 -15.36
C GLY A 56 23.00 -10.17 -14.85
N VAL A 57 23.25 -9.16 -14.01
CA VAL A 57 22.21 -8.27 -13.50
C VAL A 57 22.66 -6.82 -13.68
N VAL A 58 21.81 -6.05 -14.34
CA VAL A 58 21.89 -4.59 -14.44
C VAL A 58 20.68 -4.00 -13.74
N GLY A 59 20.91 -3.04 -12.85
CA GLY A 59 19.87 -2.32 -12.13
C GLY A 59 18.93 -1.51 -13.03
N THR A 60 17.99 -0.84 -12.39
CA THR A 60 17.03 0.06 -13.01
C THR A 60 17.71 1.33 -13.54
N GLY A 61 17.10 1.99 -14.53
CA GLY A 61 17.54 3.30 -15.01
C GLY A 61 18.89 3.33 -15.75
N LEU A 62 19.30 2.22 -16.38
CA LEU A 62 20.49 2.18 -17.24
C LEU A 62 20.41 3.27 -18.32
N ARG A 63 21.42 4.14 -18.41
CA ARG A 63 21.52 5.16 -19.46
C ARG A 63 22.74 4.91 -20.34
N ALA A 64 22.49 4.54 -21.60
CA ALA A 64 23.50 4.50 -22.64
C ALA A 64 23.59 5.87 -23.32
N ASN A 65 24.72 6.56 -23.16
CA ASN A 65 24.97 7.84 -23.85
C ASN A 65 25.42 7.60 -25.31
N ALA A 66 25.54 8.69 -26.08
CA ALA A 66 25.73 8.59 -27.52
C ALA A 66 26.93 7.72 -27.93
N GLY A 67 26.74 6.75 -28.82
CA GLY A 67 27.81 5.88 -29.30
C GLY A 67 28.16 4.69 -28.39
N SER A 68 27.49 4.50 -27.23
CA SER A 68 27.66 3.29 -26.43
C SER A 68 27.21 2.02 -27.18
N ILE A 69 27.81 0.88 -26.87
CA ILE A 69 27.44 -0.44 -27.41
C ILE A 69 26.93 -1.31 -26.26
N ILE A 70 25.76 -1.93 -26.42
CA ILE A 70 25.12 -2.75 -25.38
C ILE A 70 24.74 -4.09 -26.00
N ASN A 71 25.31 -5.17 -25.48
CA ASN A 71 25.03 -6.55 -25.92
C ASN A 71 24.37 -7.29 -24.76
N VAL A 72 23.17 -7.83 -24.97
CA VAL A 72 22.42 -8.63 -24.00
C VAL A 72 22.23 -10.03 -24.56
N GLU A 73 23.14 -10.93 -24.17
CA GLU A 73 23.14 -12.35 -24.54
C GLU A 73 22.40 -13.20 -23.48
N GLY A 74 22.17 -12.65 -22.29
CA GLY A 74 21.48 -13.29 -21.19
C GLY A 74 21.27 -12.34 -20.02
N GLY A 75 20.85 -12.88 -18.87
CA GLY A 75 20.71 -12.10 -17.63
C GLY A 75 19.49 -11.18 -17.64
N THR A 76 19.52 -10.14 -16.80
CA THR A 76 18.42 -9.20 -16.60
C THR A 76 18.90 -7.75 -16.62
N VAL A 77 18.21 -6.90 -17.38
CA VAL A 77 18.35 -5.44 -17.35
C VAL A 77 17.07 -4.83 -16.78
N GLY A 78 17.19 -4.13 -15.65
CA GLY A 78 16.08 -3.54 -14.92
C GLY A 78 15.36 -2.41 -15.65
N VAL A 79 14.19 -2.03 -15.12
CA VAL A 79 13.27 -1.07 -15.74
C VAL A 79 13.92 0.29 -15.99
N GLY A 80 13.64 0.91 -17.14
CA GLY A 80 14.07 2.27 -17.46
C GLY A 80 15.38 2.37 -18.25
N PHE A 81 15.75 1.32 -18.99
CA PHE A 81 16.91 1.37 -19.89
C PHE A 81 16.67 2.38 -21.03
N SER A 82 17.47 3.44 -21.10
CA SER A 82 17.41 4.46 -22.15
C SER A 82 18.68 4.50 -23.01
N ALA A 83 18.54 4.24 -24.31
CA ALA A 83 19.58 4.31 -25.33
C ALA A 83 19.50 5.61 -26.14
N ASN A 84 20.47 6.51 -25.92
CA ASN A 84 20.51 7.82 -26.58
C ASN A 84 21.03 7.72 -28.03
N ALA A 85 20.82 8.78 -28.83
CA ALA A 85 21.22 8.87 -30.23
C ALA A 85 22.65 8.35 -30.51
N GLY A 86 22.82 7.50 -31.52
CA GLY A 86 24.09 6.88 -31.89
C GLY A 86 24.48 5.64 -31.09
N SER A 87 23.75 5.27 -30.03
CA SER A 87 23.97 4.00 -29.32
C SER A 87 23.60 2.81 -30.20
N GLN A 88 24.26 1.67 -30.00
CA GLN A 88 23.96 0.39 -30.64
C GLN A 88 23.56 -0.63 -29.56
N VAL A 89 22.38 -1.22 -29.69
CA VAL A 89 21.85 -2.19 -28.73
C VAL A 89 21.55 -3.50 -29.47
N ALA A 90 22.13 -4.61 -29.02
CA ALA A 90 21.89 -5.94 -29.53
C ALA A 90 21.36 -6.82 -28.40
N ILE A 91 20.22 -7.47 -28.60
CA ILE A 91 19.56 -8.35 -27.62
C ILE A 91 19.34 -9.71 -28.30
N SER A 92 20.03 -10.73 -27.83
CA SER A 92 19.92 -12.12 -28.32
C SER A 92 19.43 -13.09 -27.24
N GLY A 93 19.36 -12.65 -25.98
CA GLY A 93 18.85 -13.43 -24.86
C GLY A 93 18.54 -12.55 -23.65
N GLY A 94 18.19 -13.19 -22.53
CA GLY A 94 17.91 -12.50 -21.26
C GLY A 94 16.59 -11.73 -21.24
N THR A 95 16.39 -10.93 -20.20
CA THR A 95 15.20 -10.09 -20.00
C THR A 95 15.59 -8.61 -19.91
N VAL A 96 14.95 -7.75 -20.69
CA VAL A 96 15.17 -6.30 -20.69
C VAL A 96 13.85 -5.59 -20.40
N SER A 97 13.73 -4.94 -19.25
CA SER A 97 12.50 -4.30 -18.80
C SER A 97 12.47 -2.79 -19.10
N GLY A 98 11.30 -2.26 -19.50
CA GLY A 98 11.02 -0.82 -19.62
C GLY A 98 12.03 -0.06 -20.47
N PHE A 99 12.07 -0.38 -21.77
CA PHE A 99 13.16 0.00 -22.66
C PHE A 99 12.80 1.18 -23.58
N MET A 100 13.71 2.13 -23.76
CA MET A 100 13.53 3.29 -24.63
C MET A 100 14.75 3.52 -25.52
N THR A 101 14.53 3.67 -26.83
CA THR A 101 15.54 4.11 -27.80
C THR A 101 15.17 5.48 -28.35
N HIS A 102 16.17 6.37 -28.47
CA HIS A 102 15.98 7.72 -29.01
C HIS A 102 16.30 7.77 -30.51
N VAL A 103 15.87 8.84 -31.18
CA VAL A 103 16.15 9.07 -32.60
C VAL A 103 17.65 8.96 -32.87
N GLY A 104 18.02 8.12 -33.83
CA GLY A 104 19.40 7.89 -34.25
C GLY A 104 20.18 6.81 -33.49
N SER A 105 19.61 6.11 -32.51
CA SER A 105 20.18 4.84 -32.04
C SER A 105 19.76 3.67 -32.95
N VAL A 106 20.50 2.56 -32.88
CA VAL A 106 20.21 1.31 -33.60
C VAL A 106 19.94 0.19 -32.60
N LEU A 107 18.84 -0.54 -32.81
CA LEU A 107 18.45 -1.72 -32.06
C LEU A 107 18.43 -2.95 -32.96
N SER A 108 18.95 -4.07 -32.46
CA SER A 108 18.74 -5.41 -33.02
C SER A 108 18.25 -6.34 -31.90
N VAL A 109 17.17 -7.08 -32.18
CA VAL A 109 16.61 -8.08 -31.26
C VAL A 109 16.46 -9.39 -32.03
N SER A 110 17.19 -10.42 -31.64
CA SER A 110 17.15 -11.76 -32.26
C SER A 110 16.76 -12.87 -31.27
N GLY A 111 16.38 -12.50 -30.04
CA GLY A 111 16.03 -13.41 -28.97
C GLY A 111 15.80 -12.66 -27.64
N GLY A 112 15.59 -13.41 -26.56
CA GLY A 112 15.32 -12.86 -25.22
C GLY A 112 13.88 -12.36 -25.03
N MET A 113 13.66 -11.60 -23.95
CA MET A 113 12.36 -11.05 -23.57
C MET A 113 12.44 -9.53 -23.37
N LEU A 114 11.64 -8.78 -24.12
CA LEU A 114 11.40 -7.36 -23.87
C LEU A 114 10.18 -7.23 -22.96
N GLU A 115 10.37 -6.79 -21.72
CA GLU A 115 9.31 -6.67 -20.71
C GLU A 115 8.99 -5.19 -20.39
N GLY A 116 7.82 -4.89 -19.82
CA GLY A 116 7.53 -3.58 -19.20
C GLY A 116 7.40 -2.41 -20.18
N GLY A 117 7.20 -2.71 -21.46
CA GLY A 117 7.05 -1.75 -22.54
C GLY A 117 8.37 -1.39 -23.24
N ALA A 118 8.28 -1.14 -24.54
CA ALA A 118 9.40 -0.78 -25.40
C ALA A 118 9.03 0.43 -26.28
N TRP A 119 9.72 1.55 -26.10
CA TRP A 119 9.54 2.78 -26.86
C TRP A 119 10.67 2.91 -27.88
N ILE A 120 10.33 2.72 -29.16
CA ILE A 120 11.29 2.74 -30.27
C ILE A 120 11.20 4.07 -31.00
N GLY A 121 12.19 4.94 -30.79
CA GLY A 121 12.41 6.18 -31.55
C GLY A 121 13.56 6.10 -32.56
N GLY A 122 14.40 5.06 -32.47
CA GLY A 122 15.54 4.83 -33.36
C GLY A 122 15.23 3.94 -34.57
N MET A 123 16.28 3.39 -35.18
CA MET A 123 16.15 2.26 -36.10
C MET A 123 16.11 0.96 -35.28
N ALA A 124 15.21 0.03 -35.62
CA ALA A 124 15.14 -1.28 -34.97
C ALA A 124 14.97 -2.40 -36.00
N SER A 125 15.63 -3.53 -35.78
CA SER A 125 15.39 -4.78 -36.51
C SER A 125 15.11 -5.88 -35.49
N ILE A 126 13.91 -6.46 -35.55
CA ILE A 126 13.44 -7.48 -34.61
C ILE A 126 13.17 -8.76 -35.40
N SER A 127 13.91 -9.82 -35.07
CA SER A 127 13.91 -11.12 -35.73
C SER A 127 13.78 -12.29 -34.75
N GLY A 128 13.46 -12.02 -33.49
CA GLY A 128 13.20 -13.07 -32.50
C GLY A 128 12.81 -12.57 -31.10
N GLY A 129 12.58 -13.51 -30.20
CA GLY A 129 12.27 -13.27 -28.78
C GLY A 129 10.79 -13.07 -28.45
N ALA A 130 10.50 -12.78 -27.18
CA ALA A 130 9.16 -12.48 -26.64
C ALA A 130 9.00 -10.99 -26.34
N ILE A 131 7.86 -10.39 -26.69
CA ILE A 131 7.65 -8.93 -26.59
C ILE A 131 6.39 -8.60 -25.79
N SER A 132 6.58 -8.02 -24.62
CA SER A 132 5.56 -7.43 -23.74
C SER A 132 4.92 -6.21 -24.37
N ARG A 133 3.73 -5.88 -23.87
CA ARG A 133 3.08 -4.59 -24.11
C ARG A 133 3.58 -3.54 -23.11
N PRO A 134 3.40 -2.23 -23.40
CA PRO A 134 3.14 -1.68 -24.73
C PRO A 134 4.42 -1.61 -25.59
N PHE A 135 4.38 -2.09 -26.82
CA PHE A 135 5.40 -1.83 -27.83
C PHE A 135 5.00 -0.61 -28.67
N ARG A 136 5.84 0.42 -28.69
CA ARG A 136 5.56 1.71 -29.32
C ARG A 136 6.66 2.13 -30.27
N ALA A 137 6.48 1.92 -31.56
CA ALA A 137 7.24 2.58 -32.61
C ALA A 137 6.69 4.00 -32.79
N VAL A 138 7.44 5.01 -32.34
CA VAL A 138 7.00 6.42 -32.42
C VAL A 138 7.36 7.04 -33.77
N GLN A 139 6.70 8.15 -34.11
CA GLN A 139 6.91 8.86 -35.38
C GLN A 139 8.40 9.14 -35.65
N GLY A 140 8.89 8.73 -36.83
CA GLY A 140 10.29 8.93 -37.22
C GLY A 140 11.26 7.86 -36.70
N SER A 141 10.75 6.83 -36.02
CA SER A 141 11.46 5.55 -35.91
C SER A 141 11.46 4.81 -37.26
N ALA A 142 12.27 3.76 -37.37
CA ALA A 142 12.23 2.86 -38.52
C ALA A 142 12.37 1.43 -38.00
N VAL A 143 11.24 0.75 -37.84
CA VAL A 143 11.19 -0.59 -37.22
C VAL A 143 10.96 -1.64 -38.30
N ASN A 144 11.81 -2.65 -38.35
CA ASN A 144 11.68 -3.79 -39.25
C ASN A 144 11.41 -5.06 -38.46
N PHE A 145 10.29 -5.74 -38.73
CA PHE A 145 10.00 -7.08 -38.22
C PHE A 145 10.40 -8.12 -39.27
N VAL A 146 11.31 -9.02 -38.91
CA VAL A 146 11.88 -10.04 -39.80
C VAL A 146 11.32 -11.40 -39.38
N GLY A 147 10.58 -12.06 -40.27
CA GLY A 147 9.82 -13.25 -39.94
C GLY A 147 8.96 -13.75 -41.10
N ALA A 148 7.90 -14.50 -40.81
CA ALA A 148 6.85 -14.86 -41.76
C ALA A 148 5.50 -14.98 -41.05
N GLU A 149 4.51 -15.59 -41.72
CA GLU A 149 3.16 -15.84 -41.16
C GLU A 149 2.45 -14.54 -40.72
N PHE A 150 2.82 -13.40 -41.30
CA PHE A 150 2.25 -12.09 -40.96
C PHE A 150 0.75 -12.01 -41.32
N MET A 151 -0.09 -11.76 -40.32
CA MET A 151 -1.53 -11.59 -40.45
C MET A 151 -1.95 -10.25 -39.86
N LEU A 152 -2.82 -9.52 -40.57
CA LEU A 152 -3.47 -8.31 -40.06
C LEU A 152 -4.97 -8.61 -39.87
N SER A 153 -5.40 -8.71 -38.61
CA SER A 153 -6.75 -9.12 -38.20
C SER A 153 -7.21 -10.41 -38.89
N GLY A 154 -6.35 -11.44 -38.86
CA GLY A 154 -6.60 -12.74 -39.49
C GLY A 154 -6.45 -12.80 -41.01
N VAL A 155 -6.12 -11.68 -41.68
CA VAL A 155 -5.89 -11.63 -43.13
C VAL A 155 -4.39 -11.69 -43.43
N PRO A 156 -3.91 -12.65 -44.26
CA PRO A 156 -2.51 -12.74 -44.64
C PRO A 156 -1.98 -11.48 -45.34
N VAL A 157 -0.81 -11.01 -44.92
CA VAL A 157 -0.11 -9.88 -45.54
C VAL A 157 0.70 -10.39 -46.74
N ALA A 158 0.20 -10.11 -47.95
CA ALA A 158 0.58 -10.86 -49.17
C ALA A 158 1.85 -10.39 -49.90
N GLU A 159 2.60 -9.40 -49.40
CA GLU A 159 3.80 -8.87 -50.06
C GLU A 159 5.07 -9.13 -49.25
N ASN A 160 6.20 -9.33 -49.93
CA ASN A 160 7.50 -9.60 -49.29
C ASN A 160 8.02 -8.44 -48.41
N THR A 161 7.49 -7.23 -48.63
CA THR A 161 7.78 -6.04 -47.85
C THR A 161 6.55 -5.15 -47.81
N VAL A 162 5.95 -4.99 -46.63
CA VAL A 162 4.82 -4.06 -46.41
C VAL A 162 5.21 -3.01 -45.39
N THR A 163 4.98 -1.74 -45.73
CA THR A 163 5.09 -0.61 -44.79
C THR A 163 3.72 -0.32 -44.19
N LEU A 164 3.64 -0.37 -42.87
CA LEU A 164 2.48 0.05 -42.09
C LEU A 164 2.69 1.51 -41.66
N ASP A 165 2.31 2.44 -42.54
CA ASP A 165 2.43 3.89 -42.31
C ASP A 165 1.81 4.32 -40.97
N ARG A 166 0.68 3.69 -40.59
CA ARG A 166 0.02 3.96 -39.31
C ARG A 166 -0.92 2.84 -38.85
N PHE A 167 -0.47 2.02 -37.89
CA PHE A 167 -1.31 1.07 -37.17
C PHE A 167 -2.03 1.78 -36.01
N THR A 168 -3.03 2.60 -36.35
CA THR A 168 -3.93 3.23 -35.36
C THR A 168 -5.41 2.99 -35.66
N ASN A 169 -5.74 2.00 -36.49
CA ASN A 169 -7.10 1.49 -36.55
C ASN A 169 -7.38 0.78 -35.23
N ALA A 170 -8.45 1.18 -34.54
CA ALA A 170 -8.75 0.70 -33.19
C ALA A 170 -8.83 -0.83 -33.10
N ASP A 171 -9.22 -1.50 -34.19
CA ASP A 171 -9.60 -2.91 -34.24
C ASP A 171 -8.54 -3.80 -34.95
N GLY A 172 -7.36 -3.27 -35.23
CA GLY A 172 -6.27 -4.01 -35.87
C GLY A 172 -5.53 -4.94 -34.90
N VAL A 173 -5.30 -6.20 -35.26
CA VAL A 173 -4.34 -7.07 -34.55
C VAL A 173 -3.30 -7.58 -35.53
N LEU A 174 -2.04 -7.26 -35.30
CA LEU A 174 -0.92 -7.75 -36.11
C LEU A 174 -0.33 -8.96 -35.40
N THR A 175 -0.37 -10.12 -36.07
CA THR A 175 0.32 -11.33 -35.62
C THR A 175 1.34 -11.78 -36.66
N GLY A 176 2.25 -12.65 -36.23
CA GLY A 176 3.21 -13.31 -37.11
C GLY A 176 4.20 -14.14 -36.30
N THR A 177 5.19 -14.66 -37.00
CA THR A 177 6.28 -15.43 -36.41
C THR A 177 7.62 -14.84 -36.83
N PHE A 178 8.50 -14.51 -35.89
CA PHE A 178 9.83 -13.99 -36.14
C PHE A 178 10.78 -15.06 -36.75
N GLU A 179 11.96 -14.63 -37.22
CA GLU A 179 12.96 -15.50 -37.88
C GLU A 179 13.43 -16.68 -37.02
N ASP A 180 13.57 -16.49 -35.70
CA ASP A 180 13.90 -17.55 -34.74
C ASP A 180 12.78 -18.58 -34.54
N GLY A 181 11.56 -18.28 -35.00
CA GLY A 181 10.35 -19.08 -34.82
C GLY A 181 9.46 -18.67 -33.66
N SER A 182 9.74 -17.57 -32.94
CA SER A 182 8.85 -17.06 -31.89
C SER A 182 7.63 -16.34 -32.47
N PRO A 183 6.40 -16.66 -32.02
CA PRO A 183 5.21 -15.92 -32.43
C PRO A 183 5.09 -14.60 -31.66
N PHE A 184 4.44 -13.63 -32.29
CA PHE A 184 4.13 -12.34 -31.65
C PHE A 184 2.70 -11.91 -31.92
N ILE A 185 2.17 -11.09 -31.00
CA ILE A 185 0.87 -10.42 -31.12
C ILE A 185 1.05 -8.97 -30.67
N PHE A 186 0.74 -8.04 -31.59
CA PHE A 186 0.66 -6.60 -31.34
C PHE A 186 -0.76 -6.09 -31.56
N SER A 187 -1.26 -5.25 -30.66
CA SER A 187 -2.61 -4.70 -30.75
C SER A 187 -2.74 -3.31 -30.10
N PRO A 188 -3.44 -2.35 -30.73
CA PRO A 188 -3.76 -1.08 -30.14
C PRO A 188 -4.96 -1.19 -29.18
N LEU A 189 -5.65 -2.34 -29.14
CA LEU A 189 -6.76 -2.63 -28.24
C LEU A 189 -6.25 -2.82 -26.81
N GLY A 190 -6.93 -2.22 -25.83
CA GLY A 190 -6.77 -2.57 -24.42
C GLY A 190 -6.28 -1.45 -23.52
N ARG A 191 -6.59 -1.59 -22.22
CA ARG A 191 -6.52 -0.49 -21.25
C ARG A 191 -5.13 -0.26 -20.68
N TYR A 192 -4.39 -1.34 -20.39
CA TYR A 192 -3.10 -1.28 -19.69
C TYR A 192 -1.89 -1.04 -20.60
N GLY A 193 -2.09 -0.34 -21.72
CA GLY A 193 -1.05 0.07 -22.65
C GLY A 193 -1.26 -0.55 -24.03
N SER A 194 -1.85 0.22 -24.93
CA SER A 194 -1.92 -0.06 -26.38
C SER A 194 -0.52 -0.17 -26.99
N ASP A 195 -0.34 -1.15 -27.89
CA ASP A 195 0.77 -1.12 -28.83
C ASP A 195 0.51 -0.02 -29.88
N GLU A 196 1.57 0.68 -30.29
CA GLU A 196 1.50 1.77 -31.27
C GLU A 196 2.55 1.50 -32.34
N LEU A 197 2.14 1.09 -33.55
CA LEU A 197 3.08 0.82 -34.64
C LEU A 197 2.99 1.94 -35.70
N GLN A 198 4.07 2.70 -35.86
CA GLN A 198 4.24 3.73 -36.88
C GLN A 198 5.54 3.43 -37.65
N ASP A 199 5.56 3.71 -38.96
CA ASP A 199 6.74 3.54 -39.81
C ASP A 199 7.34 2.10 -39.75
N VAL A 200 6.49 1.08 -39.57
CA VAL A 200 6.91 -0.33 -39.44
C VAL A 200 6.97 -1.02 -40.80
N THR A 201 8.08 -1.70 -41.07
CA THR A 201 8.29 -2.57 -42.23
C THR A 201 8.21 -4.03 -41.81
N LEU A 202 7.53 -4.87 -42.58
CA LEU A 202 7.52 -6.33 -42.41
C LEU A 202 8.40 -6.96 -43.49
N THR A 203 9.44 -7.71 -43.12
CA THR A 203 10.35 -8.41 -44.05
C THR A 203 10.11 -9.92 -43.96
N SER A 204 9.64 -10.51 -45.06
CA SER A 204 9.38 -11.96 -45.13
C SER A 204 10.65 -12.79 -45.35
N VAL A 205 10.91 -13.76 -44.48
CA VAL A 205 12.03 -14.71 -44.53
C VAL A 205 11.58 -16.16 -44.30
N ALA A 206 12.45 -17.13 -44.55
CA ALA A 206 12.15 -18.53 -44.22
C ALA A 206 12.36 -18.78 -42.71
N ILE A 207 11.30 -19.17 -42.02
CA ILE A 207 11.30 -19.48 -40.59
C ILE A 207 11.37 -21.00 -40.34
N PRO A 208 11.78 -21.47 -39.14
CA PRO A 208 11.71 -22.88 -38.77
C PRO A 208 10.31 -23.48 -38.97
N ALA A 209 10.21 -24.77 -39.27
CA ALA A 209 8.91 -25.45 -39.34
C ALA A 209 8.30 -25.59 -37.93
N ALA A 210 7.00 -25.31 -37.78
CA ALA A 210 6.29 -25.53 -36.53
C ALA A 210 6.23 -27.02 -36.18
N ASP A 211 6.48 -27.35 -34.92
CA ASP A 211 6.32 -28.72 -34.42
C ASP A 211 4.87 -28.95 -34.02
N LEU A 212 4.10 -29.59 -34.91
CA LEU A 212 2.67 -29.86 -34.76
C LEU A 212 2.37 -31.11 -33.90
N ARG A 213 3.37 -31.71 -33.26
CA ARG A 213 3.14 -32.80 -32.31
C ARG A 213 2.64 -32.21 -30.99
N PRO A 214 1.54 -32.71 -30.40
CA PRO A 214 1.09 -32.27 -29.09
C PRO A 214 2.19 -32.42 -28.04
N ARG A 215 2.38 -31.40 -27.20
CA ARG A 215 3.44 -31.35 -26.17
C ARG A 215 2.85 -31.25 -24.78
N SER A 216 3.35 -32.05 -23.86
CA SER A 216 3.03 -31.93 -22.43
C SER A 216 4.21 -31.30 -21.69
N ILE A 217 3.96 -30.19 -21.00
CA ILE A 217 4.93 -29.43 -20.22
C ILE A 217 4.72 -29.78 -18.76
N ALA A 218 5.64 -30.56 -18.18
CA ALA A 218 5.60 -31.01 -16.78
C ALA A 218 6.74 -30.44 -15.91
N THR A 219 7.54 -29.53 -16.49
CA THR A 219 8.62 -28.79 -15.84
C THR A 219 8.62 -27.35 -16.33
N ASP A 220 9.29 -26.46 -15.62
CA ASP A 220 9.59 -25.11 -16.09
C ASP A 220 10.38 -25.15 -17.41
N ILE A 221 9.92 -24.38 -18.41
CA ILE A 221 10.55 -24.19 -19.72
C ILE A 221 10.72 -22.70 -20.07
N SER A 222 10.76 -21.83 -19.06
CA SER A 222 10.76 -20.36 -19.19
C SER A 222 11.90 -19.75 -20.02
N GLY A 223 12.97 -20.51 -20.29
CA GLY A 223 14.07 -20.10 -21.18
C GLY A 223 13.96 -20.55 -22.64
N ASP A 224 13.10 -21.52 -22.96
CA ASP A 224 13.17 -22.27 -24.23
C ASP A 224 12.06 -21.90 -25.24
N PHE A 225 10.93 -21.34 -24.79
CA PHE A 225 9.75 -21.10 -25.64
C PHE A 225 9.08 -19.75 -25.38
N ALA A 226 9.09 -18.88 -26.39
CA ALA A 226 8.39 -17.59 -26.39
C ALA A 226 6.88 -17.69 -26.71
N GLY A 227 6.41 -18.82 -27.25
CA GLY A 227 5.00 -18.96 -27.61
C GLY A 227 4.65 -20.20 -28.45
N MET A 228 3.43 -20.20 -29.00
CA MET A 228 2.85 -21.21 -29.88
C MET A 228 2.35 -20.63 -31.20
N ARG A 229 2.58 -21.37 -32.29
CA ARG A 229 2.18 -21.05 -33.67
C ARG A 229 0.97 -21.86 -34.11
N SER A 230 0.45 -21.51 -35.30
CA SER A 230 -0.72 -22.11 -35.91
C SER A 230 -0.66 -23.65 -35.92
N GLY A 231 -1.71 -24.28 -35.37
CA GLY A 231 -1.86 -25.72 -35.28
C GLY A 231 -1.02 -26.43 -34.19
N GLN A 232 -0.32 -25.70 -33.31
CA GLN A 232 0.37 -26.33 -32.17
C GLN A 232 -0.56 -26.58 -30.98
N GLU A 233 -0.33 -27.68 -30.26
CA GLU A 233 -1.11 -28.09 -29.09
C GLU A 233 -0.18 -28.32 -27.88
N PHE A 234 -0.40 -27.58 -26.78
CA PHE A 234 0.39 -27.67 -25.55
C PHE A 234 -0.53 -27.97 -24.37
N THR A 235 -0.11 -28.87 -23.48
CA THR A 235 -0.75 -29.13 -22.18
C THR A 235 0.23 -28.82 -21.05
N VAL A 236 -0.09 -27.85 -20.20
CA VAL A 236 0.71 -27.50 -19.01
C VAL A 236 0.22 -28.32 -17.81
N LEU A 237 0.97 -29.37 -17.49
CA LEU A 237 0.70 -30.30 -16.40
C LEU A 237 1.20 -29.73 -15.05
N PRO A 238 0.82 -30.31 -13.89
CA PRO A 238 1.34 -29.90 -12.59
C PRO A 238 2.87 -29.88 -12.56
N GLY A 239 3.45 -28.75 -12.14
CA GLY A 239 4.90 -28.50 -12.16
C GLY A 239 5.46 -27.96 -13.49
N GLY A 240 4.65 -27.92 -14.56
CA GLY A 240 4.94 -27.17 -15.77
C GLY A 240 4.80 -25.67 -15.55
N VAL A 241 5.74 -24.89 -16.10
CA VAL A 241 5.68 -23.42 -16.09
C VAL A 241 5.96 -22.88 -17.49
N LEU A 242 5.04 -22.08 -18.02
CA LEU A 242 5.25 -21.25 -19.19
C LEU A 242 5.65 -19.82 -18.76
N PRO A 243 6.59 -19.16 -19.46
CA PRO A 243 7.06 -17.83 -19.09
C PRO A 243 5.95 -16.77 -19.23
N GLY A 244 6.19 -15.59 -18.65
CA GLY A 244 5.38 -14.41 -18.94
C GLY A 244 5.56 -13.94 -20.40
N ASN A 245 4.61 -13.14 -20.89
CA ASN A 245 4.55 -12.61 -22.26
C ASN A 245 4.39 -13.69 -23.35
N PHE A 246 3.99 -14.91 -22.96
CA PHE A 246 3.76 -16.02 -23.87
C PHE A 246 2.66 -15.69 -24.88
N SER A 247 2.94 -15.90 -26.17
CA SER A 247 2.00 -15.61 -27.26
C SER A 247 1.54 -16.88 -27.96
N ALA A 248 0.23 -17.08 -28.13
CA ALA A 248 -0.35 -18.23 -28.84
C ALA A 248 -1.21 -17.74 -30.02
N VAL A 249 -0.78 -18.04 -31.24
CA VAL A 249 -1.47 -17.63 -32.48
C VAL A 249 -2.01 -18.88 -33.17
N GLU A 250 -3.33 -18.96 -33.36
CA GLU A 250 -4.02 -20.10 -34.02
C GLU A 250 -3.68 -21.47 -33.39
N ALA A 251 -3.45 -21.50 -32.06
CA ALA A 251 -2.94 -22.65 -31.32
C ALA A 251 -3.85 -23.04 -30.14
N THR A 252 -3.66 -24.24 -29.59
CA THR A 252 -4.47 -24.78 -28.47
C THR A 252 -3.62 -24.98 -27.21
N LEU A 253 -3.95 -24.27 -26.14
CA LEU A 253 -3.27 -24.34 -24.84
C LEU A 253 -4.20 -24.90 -23.75
N SER A 254 -3.92 -26.11 -23.26
CA SER A 254 -4.56 -26.69 -22.08
C SER A 254 -3.70 -26.43 -20.84
N VAL A 255 -4.32 -26.06 -19.71
CA VAL A 255 -3.66 -25.88 -18.41
C VAL A 255 -4.39 -26.77 -17.40
N GLU A 256 -3.65 -27.77 -16.90
CA GLU A 256 -4.16 -28.92 -16.13
C GLU A 256 -3.45 -29.04 -14.77
N GLY A 257 -2.98 -27.91 -14.22
CA GLY A 257 -2.34 -27.82 -12.90
C GLY A 257 -1.00 -27.09 -12.85
N GLY A 258 -0.42 -26.71 -14.00
CA GLY A 258 0.79 -25.90 -14.06
C GLY A 258 0.51 -24.39 -14.01
N GLU A 259 1.54 -23.59 -14.27
CA GLU A 259 1.49 -22.13 -14.31
C GLU A 259 1.76 -21.59 -15.72
N VAL A 260 1.00 -20.58 -16.12
CA VAL A 260 1.33 -19.68 -17.24
C VAL A 260 1.57 -18.30 -16.65
N GLY A 261 2.73 -17.71 -16.93
CA GLY A 261 3.09 -16.39 -16.40
C GLY A 261 2.15 -15.25 -16.85
N ARG A 262 2.41 -14.05 -16.32
CA ARG A 262 1.68 -12.82 -16.69
C ARG A 262 1.74 -12.51 -18.19
N ASN A 263 0.81 -11.68 -18.69
CA ASN A 263 0.78 -11.23 -20.08
C ASN A 263 0.62 -12.38 -21.11
N LEU A 264 -0.14 -13.43 -20.80
CA LEU A 264 -0.55 -14.42 -21.82
C LEU A 264 -1.34 -13.69 -22.92
N LYS A 265 -0.93 -13.85 -24.19
CA LYS A 265 -1.61 -13.29 -25.37
C LYS A 265 -2.10 -14.42 -26.26
N VAL A 266 -3.36 -14.38 -26.67
CA VAL A 266 -3.95 -15.39 -27.56
C VAL A 266 -4.70 -14.71 -28.70
N ALA A 267 -4.47 -15.13 -29.94
CA ALA A 267 -5.17 -14.61 -31.11
C ALA A 267 -5.61 -15.78 -32.00
N SER A 268 -6.91 -15.83 -32.35
CA SER A 268 -7.53 -16.93 -33.09
C SER A 268 -7.26 -18.34 -32.51
N GLY A 269 -6.94 -18.44 -31.21
CA GLY A 269 -6.52 -19.66 -30.53
C GLY A 269 -7.51 -20.14 -29.47
N THR A 270 -7.30 -21.34 -28.93
CA THR A 270 -8.11 -21.90 -27.84
C THR A 270 -7.29 -22.03 -26.56
N VAL A 271 -7.84 -21.55 -25.43
CA VAL A 271 -7.31 -21.81 -24.08
C VAL A 271 -8.31 -22.59 -23.26
N SER A 272 -7.86 -23.62 -22.56
CA SER A 272 -8.65 -24.40 -21.61
C SER A 272 -7.94 -24.48 -20.26
N LEU A 273 -8.50 -23.85 -19.23
CA LEU A 273 -8.00 -23.89 -17.85
C LEU A 273 -8.91 -24.80 -17.02
N THR A 274 -8.41 -25.99 -16.66
CA THR A 274 -9.12 -26.96 -15.79
C THR A 274 -8.52 -27.02 -14.39
N SER A 275 -7.23 -26.69 -14.25
CA SER A 275 -6.53 -26.55 -12.97
C SER A 275 -5.24 -25.76 -13.17
N GLY A 276 -4.60 -25.31 -12.08
CA GLY A 276 -3.39 -24.47 -12.16
C GLY A 276 -3.72 -22.99 -12.29
N SER A 277 -2.80 -22.21 -12.85
CA SER A 277 -2.91 -20.75 -12.90
C SER A 277 -2.48 -20.13 -14.23
N ILE A 278 -3.16 -19.04 -14.60
CA ILE A 278 -2.70 -18.06 -15.58
C ILE A 278 -2.50 -16.74 -14.81
N GLY A 279 -1.35 -16.09 -15.00
CA GLY A 279 -1.00 -14.84 -14.30
C GLY A 279 -1.88 -13.64 -14.67
N ASP A 280 -1.52 -12.48 -14.13
CA ASP A 280 -2.19 -11.22 -14.46
C ASP A 280 -2.07 -10.86 -15.95
N TYR A 281 -3.00 -10.05 -16.44
CA TYR A 281 -3.03 -9.50 -17.80
C TYR A 281 -3.14 -10.57 -18.90
N PHE A 282 -4.11 -11.47 -18.78
CA PHE A 282 -4.47 -12.38 -19.88
C PHE A 282 -5.22 -11.59 -20.97
N TYR A 283 -4.75 -11.66 -22.22
CA TYR A 283 -5.37 -11.03 -23.38
C TYR A 283 -5.89 -12.09 -24.38
N ALA A 284 -7.20 -12.09 -24.63
CA ALA A 284 -7.83 -12.85 -25.71
C ALA A 284 -8.23 -11.89 -26.86
N TYR A 285 -7.54 -11.97 -27.98
CA TYR A 285 -7.74 -11.17 -29.18
C TYR A 285 -8.70 -11.86 -30.18
N PRO A 286 -9.18 -11.16 -31.23
CA PRO A 286 -10.27 -11.65 -32.08
C PRO A 286 -10.15 -13.09 -32.56
N GLY A 287 -11.29 -13.79 -32.55
CA GLY A 287 -11.42 -15.20 -32.92
C GLY A 287 -10.91 -16.19 -31.86
N SER A 288 -10.51 -15.74 -30.67
CA SER A 288 -10.06 -16.64 -29.60
C SER A 288 -11.22 -17.23 -28.81
N THR A 289 -11.03 -18.45 -28.31
CA THR A 289 -11.97 -19.15 -27.42
C THR A 289 -11.29 -19.49 -26.10
N VAL A 290 -11.92 -19.18 -24.98
CA VAL A 290 -11.38 -19.41 -23.62
C VAL A 290 -12.39 -20.19 -22.78
N TYR A 291 -11.96 -21.33 -22.25
CA TYR A 291 -12.71 -22.15 -21.31
C TYR A 291 -12.05 -22.12 -19.93
N ILE A 292 -12.82 -21.82 -18.89
CA ILE A 292 -12.39 -21.83 -17.49
C ILE A 292 -13.32 -22.76 -16.71
N ASP A 293 -12.84 -23.97 -16.45
CA ASP A 293 -13.54 -25.05 -15.73
C ASP A 293 -12.82 -25.41 -14.41
N GLY A 294 -11.98 -24.49 -13.93
CA GLY A 294 -11.17 -24.66 -12.73
C GLY A 294 -9.99 -23.69 -12.70
N GLY A 295 -9.03 -23.94 -11.81
CA GLY A 295 -7.82 -23.12 -11.67
C GLY A 295 -8.09 -21.65 -11.30
N SER A 296 -7.11 -20.79 -11.60
CA SER A 296 -7.24 -19.33 -11.42
C SER A 296 -6.59 -18.51 -12.54
N VAL A 297 -7.30 -17.51 -13.06
CA VAL A 297 -6.75 -16.40 -13.86
C VAL A 297 -6.51 -15.20 -12.95
N GLY A 298 -5.39 -14.49 -13.15
CA GLY A 298 -5.04 -13.25 -12.45
C GLY A 298 -5.99 -12.07 -12.73
N ALA A 299 -5.58 -10.87 -12.35
CA ALA A 299 -6.31 -9.64 -12.60
C ALA A 299 -6.07 -9.12 -14.04
N GLY A 300 -7.03 -8.37 -14.59
CA GLY A 300 -6.91 -7.72 -15.89
C GLY A 300 -7.04 -8.68 -17.07
N PHE A 301 -8.00 -9.62 -17.04
CA PHE A 301 -8.32 -10.44 -18.20
C PHE A 301 -9.12 -9.58 -19.21
N GLU A 302 -8.48 -9.15 -20.29
CA GLU A 302 -9.11 -8.38 -21.38
C GLU A 302 -9.44 -9.29 -22.57
N ALA A 303 -10.69 -9.30 -23.01
CA ALA A 303 -11.17 -10.09 -24.15
C ALA A 303 -11.77 -9.20 -25.24
N PHE A 304 -11.41 -9.47 -26.50
CA PHE A 304 -11.78 -8.71 -27.70
C PHE A 304 -12.27 -9.67 -28.78
N ASP A 305 -13.50 -9.49 -29.29
CA ASP A 305 -14.11 -10.32 -30.34
C ASP A 305 -13.85 -11.84 -30.13
N SER A 306 -14.06 -12.28 -28.88
CA SER A 306 -13.68 -13.60 -28.37
C SER A 306 -14.84 -14.28 -27.63
N ASP A 307 -14.85 -15.60 -27.59
CA ASP A 307 -15.81 -16.40 -26.81
C ASP A 307 -15.17 -16.87 -25.50
N VAL A 308 -15.69 -16.40 -24.36
CA VAL A 308 -15.22 -16.80 -23.02
C VAL A 308 -16.32 -17.58 -22.30
N THR A 309 -16.00 -18.76 -21.78
CA THR A 309 -16.92 -19.62 -21.02
C THR A 309 -16.34 -19.95 -19.65
N ILE A 310 -17.11 -19.70 -18.60
CA ILE A 310 -16.72 -19.92 -17.19
C ILE A 310 -17.74 -20.87 -16.55
N THR A 311 -17.29 -22.07 -16.19
CA THR A 311 -18.08 -23.15 -15.57
C THR A 311 -17.62 -23.45 -14.14
N ASP A 312 -16.34 -23.24 -13.83
CA ASP A 312 -15.79 -23.25 -12.47
C ASP A 312 -14.54 -22.35 -12.39
N GLY A 313 -13.76 -22.44 -11.32
CA GLY A 313 -12.49 -21.72 -11.15
C GLY A 313 -12.66 -20.27 -10.68
N ARG A 314 -11.56 -19.51 -10.72
CA ARG A 314 -11.53 -18.09 -10.32
C ARG A 314 -10.94 -17.21 -11.42
N VAL A 315 -11.59 -16.09 -11.71
CA VAL A 315 -10.98 -14.96 -12.43
C VAL A 315 -10.79 -13.80 -11.46
N GLY A 316 -9.64 -13.14 -11.51
CA GLY A 316 -9.32 -11.99 -10.67
C GLY A 316 -10.14 -10.74 -10.97
N ASN A 317 -9.68 -9.59 -10.46
CA ASN A 317 -10.35 -8.32 -10.71
C ASN A 317 -10.25 -7.94 -12.19
N LEU A 318 -11.30 -7.30 -12.74
CA LEU A 318 -11.34 -6.73 -14.09
C LEU A 318 -11.25 -7.78 -15.21
N LEU A 319 -12.27 -8.63 -15.31
CA LEU A 319 -12.62 -9.29 -16.58
C LEU A 319 -13.30 -8.25 -17.49
N GLN A 320 -12.58 -7.74 -18.49
CA GLN A 320 -13.08 -6.73 -19.43
C GLN A 320 -13.52 -7.40 -20.74
N ALA A 321 -14.80 -7.27 -21.08
CA ALA A 321 -15.38 -7.75 -22.35
C ALA A 321 -15.53 -6.58 -23.33
N HIS A 322 -14.76 -6.59 -24.41
CA HIS A 322 -14.80 -5.56 -25.45
C HIS A 322 -15.71 -5.96 -26.64
N ALA A 323 -15.87 -5.06 -27.62
CA ALA A 323 -16.73 -5.28 -28.78
C ALA A 323 -16.55 -6.67 -29.42
N GLY A 324 -17.66 -7.31 -29.80
CA GLY A 324 -17.69 -8.67 -30.35
C GLY A 324 -17.61 -9.79 -29.31
N THR A 325 -17.07 -9.52 -28.11
CA THR A 325 -16.86 -10.54 -27.08
C THR A 325 -18.17 -11.06 -26.51
N THR A 326 -18.29 -12.39 -26.41
CA THR A 326 -19.35 -13.05 -25.63
C THR A 326 -18.75 -13.74 -24.41
N VAL A 327 -19.22 -13.39 -23.22
CA VAL A 327 -18.86 -14.08 -21.96
C VAL A 327 -20.06 -14.87 -21.45
N ASN A 328 -19.90 -16.18 -21.26
CA ASN A 328 -20.93 -17.07 -20.72
C ASN A 328 -20.48 -17.65 -19.37
N MET A 329 -21.11 -17.22 -18.28
CA MET A 329 -20.82 -17.65 -16.92
C MET A 329 -21.96 -18.51 -16.36
N THR A 330 -21.63 -19.75 -15.99
CA THR A 330 -22.56 -20.75 -15.44
C THR A 330 -22.13 -21.24 -14.04
N GLY A 331 -20.89 -20.94 -13.65
CA GLY A 331 -20.30 -21.31 -12.36
C GLY A 331 -19.01 -20.51 -12.11
N GLY A 332 -18.20 -20.98 -11.17
CA GLY A 332 -16.95 -20.30 -10.78
C GLY A 332 -17.17 -18.96 -10.06
N ARG A 333 -16.08 -18.22 -9.89
CA ARG A 333 -16.03 -16.90 -9.24
C ARG A 333 -15.28 -15.89 -10.11
N VAL A 334 -15.85 -14.71 -10.32
CA VAL A 334 -15.17 -13.58 -10.98
C VAL A 334 -15.14 -12.39 -10.02
N ASP A 335 -13.96 -11.84 -9.70
CA ASP A 335 -13.91 -10.77 -8.71
C ASP A 335 -14.55 -9.45 -9.21
N SER A 336 -14.41 -9.11 -10.50
CA SER A 336 -15.27 -8.11 -11.19
C SER A 336 -15.31 -8.24 -12.72
N ILE A 337 -16.40 -7.78 -13.36
CA ILE A 337 -16.66 -7.78 -14.80
C ILE A 337 -16.95 -6.34 -15.30
N GLU A 338 -16.35 -5.94 -16.43
CA GLU A 338 -16.67 -4.70 -17.15
C GLU A 338 -17.05 -5.02 -18.60
N ALA A 339 -18.32 -4.81 -18.96
CA ALA A 339 -18.83 -4.99 -20.31
C ALA A 339 -18.81 -3.66 -21.08
N HIS A 340 -18.01 -3.59 -22.13
CA HIS A 340 -17.90 -2.42 -23.00
C HIS A 340 -18.90 -2.47 -24.18
N ALA A 341 -19.00 -1.36 -24.92
CA ALA A 341 -19.90 -1.24 -26.07
C ALA A 341 -19.69 -2.39 -27.08
N GLY A 342 -20.79 -3.03 -27.51
CA GLY A 342 -20.76 -4.14 -28.46
C GLY A 342 -20.33 -5.50 -27.88
N SER A 343 -20.13 -5.60 -26.57
CA SER A 343 -19.92 -6.89 -25.87
C SER A 343 -21.23 -7.47 -25.35
N ARG A 344 -21.24 -8.77 -25.07
CA ARG A 344 -22.37 -9.50 -24.49
C ARG A 344 -21.92 -10.39 -23.33
N VAL A 345 -22.53 -10.23 -22.15
CA VAL A 345 -22.23 -11.03 -20.95
C VAL A 345 -23.50 -11.75 -20.49
N VAL A 346 -23.44 -13.06 -20.31
CA VAL A 346 -24.54 -13.89 -19.80
C VAL A 346 -24.10 -14.54 -18.49
N ILE A 347 -24.83 -14.27 -17.42
CA ILE A 347 -24.60 -14.84 -16.09
C ILE A 347 -25.82 -15.69 -15.72
N SER A 348 -25.61 -16.98 -15.54
CA SER A 348 -26.65 -17.97 -15.20
C SER A 348 -26.31 -18.80 -13.97
N GLY A 349 -25.14 -18.58 -13.39
CA GLY A 349 -24.65 -19.24 -12.19
C GLY A 349 -23.28 -18.68 -11.78
N GLY A 350 -22.68 -19.26 -10.74
CA GLY A 350 -21.41 -18.77 -10.17
C GLY A 350 -21.59 -17.52 -9.32
N THR A 351 -20.49 -16.79 -9.05
CA THR A 351 -20.49 -15.60 -8.19
C THR A 351 -19.63 -14.45 -8.73
N VAL A 352 -20.14 -13.21 -8.66
CA VAL A 352 -19.44 -12.00 -9.15
C VAL A 352 -19.40 -10.90 -8.08
N GLY A 353 -18.26 -10.21 -7.91
CA GLY A 353 -18.10 -9.08 -6.99
C GLY A 353 -17.42 -9.39 -5.65
N PHE A 354 -16.32 -10.13 -5.66
CA PHE A 354 -15.69 -10.70 -4.45
C PHE A 354 -14.24 -10.19 -4.19
N GLY A 355 -13.74 -9.27 -5.00
CA GLY A 355 -12.50 -8.55 -4.70
C GLY A 355 -12.72 -7.57 -3.56
N GLY A 356 -11.90 -7.63 -2.50
CA GLY A 356 -11.99 -6.69 -1.35
C GLY A 356 -11.61 -5.23 -1.65
N ASN A 357 -11.43 -4.90 -2.93
CA ASN A 357 -11.06 -3.58 -3.44
C ASN A 357 -12.30 -2.83 -3.93
N VAL A 358 -12.29 -1.51 -3.82
CA VAL A 358 -13.46 -0.61 -4.00
C VAL A 358 -13.87 -0.40 -5.48
N VAL A 359 -13.62 -1.37 -6.35
CA VAL A 359 -14.06 -1.35 -7.75
C VAL A 359 -15.43 -2.02 -7.89
N SER A 360 -16.28 -1.48 -8.77
CA SER A 360 -17.62 -2.02 -9.04
C SER A 360 -17.56 -3.49 -9.52
N SER A 361 -18.47 -4.34 -9.06
CA SER A 361 -18.48 -5.78 -9.37
C SER A 361 -18.85 -6.07 -10.82
N VAL A 362 -19.86 -5.36 -11.35
CA VAL A 362 -20.39 -5.53 -12.70
C VAL A 362 -20.65 -4.14 -13.24
N VAL A 363 -19.90 -3.74 -14.26
CA VAL A 363 -20.06 -2.47 -14.97
C VAL A 363 -20.61 -2.74 -16.36
N ALA A 364 -21.76 -2.16 -16.67
CA ALA A 364 -22.35 -2.18 -18.01
C ALA A 364 -22.21 -0.81 -18.66
N ALA A 365 -21.32 -0.68 -19.64
CA ALA A 365 -21.14 0.56 -20.40
C ALA A 365 -22.25 0.74 -21.45
N ALA A 366 -22.43 1.97 -21.94
CA ALA A 366 -23.39 2.24 -23.00
C ALA A 366 -23.12 1.36 -24.24
N GLY A 367 -24.14 0.66 -24.73
CA GLY A 367 -24.05 -0.26 -25.86
C GLY A 367 -23.54 -1.68 -25.54
N SER A 368 -23.27 -2.04 -24.28
CA SER A 368 -23.06 -3.45 -23.87
C SER A 368 -24.40 -4.17 -23.63
N GLU A 369 -24.44 -5.49 -23.79
CA GLU A 369 -25.55 -6.34 -23.33
C GLU A 369 -25.11 -7.17 -22.09
N ILE A 370 -25.88 -7.14 -21.00
CA ILE A 370 -25.68 -8.06 -19.86
C ILE A 370 -27.00 -8.73 -19.49
N VAL A 371 -27.05 -10.06 -19.52
CA VAL A 371 -28.21 -10.86 -19.11
C VAL A 371 -27.88 -11.65 -17.84
N ILE A 372 -28.60 -11.39 -16.75
CA ILE A 372 -28.38 -12.02 -15.44
C ILE A 372 -29.62 -12.85 -15.09
N SER A 373 -29.43 -14.16 -14.95
CA SER A 373 -30.50 -15.16 -14.80
C SER A 373 -30.26 -16.15 -13.65
N GLY A 374 -29.08 -16.15 -13.04
CA GLY A 374 -28.76 -16.94 -11.86
C GLY A 374 -27.40 -16.56 -11.26
N GLY A 375 -27.00 -17.26 -10.21
CA GLY A 375 -25.76 -17.00 -9.47
C GLY A 375 -25.87 -15.88 -8.45
N GLY A 376 -24.78 -15.60 -7.75
CA GLY A 376 -24.68 -14.50 -6.78
C GLY A 376 -24.01 -13.27 -7.40
N VAL A 377 -24.77 -12.20 -7.62
CA VAL A 377 -24.23 -10.90 -8.06
C VAL A 377 -24.16 -9.98 -6.85
N ALA A 378 -22.95 -9.70 -6.39
CA ALA A 378 -22.72 -8.83 -5.24
C ALA A 378 -22.58 -7.35 -5.63
N ARG A 379 -22.78 -6.47 -4.65
CA ARG A 379 -22.22 -5.11 -4.50
C ARG A 379 -21.83 -4.35 -5.77
N SER A 380 -22.49 -3.22 -6.03
CA SER A 380 -22.11 -2.29 -7.10
C SER A 380 -22.30 -2.82 -8.53
N LEU A 381 -23.46 -3.41 -8.82
CA LEU A 381 -23.96 -3.51 -10.20
C LEU A 381 -24.24 -2.09 -10.72
N ARG A 382 -23.38 -1.61 -11.62
CA ARG A 382 -23.41 -0.26 -12.17
C ARG A 382 -23.72 -0.31 -13.66
N THR A 383 -24.91 0.12 -14.04
CA THR A 383 -25.29 0.33 -15.44
C THR A 383 -25.18 1.82 -15.79
N VAL A 384 -24.79 2.08 -17.03
CA VAL A 384 -24.75 3.42 -17.62
C VAL A 384 -25.86 3.53 -18.64
N SER A 385 -26.58 4.65 -18.67
CA SER A 385 -27.59 4.96 -19.69
C SER A 385 -27.15 4.55 -21.10
N GLY A 386 -27.95 3.70 -21.74
CA GLY A 386 -27.66 3.07 -23.03
C GLY A 386 -27.08 1.65 -22.96
N ALA A 387 -26.79 1.11 -21.76
CA ALA A 387 -26.49 -0.31 -21.57
C ALA A 387 -27.77 -1.16 -21.63
N GLY A 388 -27.72 -2.29 -22.34
CA GLY A 388 -28.80 -3.27 -22.40
C GLY A 388 -28.67 -4.32 -21.30
N VAL A 389 -29.08 -3.98 -20.07
CA VAL A 389 -29.01 -4.92 -18.94
C VAL A 389 -30.40 -5.53 -18.67
N GLU A 390 -30.45 -6.85 -18.52
CA GLU A 390 -31.66 -7.62 -18.24
C GLU A 390 -31.47 -8.51 -17.00
N LEU A 391 -32.46 -8.47 -16.09
CA LEU A 391 -32.58 -9.41 -14.98
C LEU A 391 -33.73 -10.38 -15.25
N ILE A 392 -33.44 -11.68 -15.28
CA ILE A 392 -34.41 -12.76 -15.50
C ILE A 392 -34.67 -13.46 -14.16
N GLY A 393 -35.89 -13.32 -13.64
CA GLY A 393 -36.21 -13.77 -12.29
C GLY A 393 -37.66 -13.55 -11.88
N GLY A 394 -37.91 -13.47 -10.58
CA GLY A 394 -39.22 -13.25 -9.98
C GLY A 394 -39.10 -12.59 -8.61
N GLU A 395 -40.24 -12.47 -7.92
CA GLU A 395 -40.31 -11.90 -6.55
C GLU A 395 -39.72 -10.48 -6.41
N PHE A 396 -39.60 -9.76 -7.53
CA PHE A 396 -39.07 -8.40 -7.59
C PHE A 396 -39.82 -7.46 -6.64
N SER A 397 -39.06 -6.71 -5.84
CA SER A 397 -39.56 -5.82 -4.81
C SER A 397 -38.68 -4.55 -4.77
N LEU A 398 -39.32 -3.40 -4.60
CA LEU A 398 -38.67 -2.10 -4.44
C LEU A 398 -39.10 -1.52 -3.10
N ASN A 399 -38.14 -1.25 -2.20
CA ASN A 399 -38.38 -0.75 -0.84
C ASN A 399 -39.38 -1.63 -0.06
N GLY A 400 -39.22 -2.96 -0.17
CA GLY A 400 -40.09 -3.96 0.45
C GLY A 400 -41.47 -4.15 -0.21
N ALA A 401 -41.84 -3.32 -1.19
CA ALA A 401 -43.11 -3.43 -1.92
C ALA A 401 -42.94 -4.17 -3.26
N ALA A 402 -43.83 -5.13 -3.55
CA ALA A 402 -43.79 -5.91 -4.78
C ALA A 402 -43.78 -5.02 -6.04
N PHE A 403 -42.72 -5.13 -6.85
CA PHE A 403 -42.50 -4.30 -8.02
C PHE A 403 -43.12 -4.95 -9.27
N ALA A 404 -44.08 -4.26 -9.90
CA ALA A 404 -44.81 -4.75 -11.07
C ALA A 404 -44.29 -4.25 -12.43
N GLY A 405 -43.37 -3.27 -12.45
CA GLY A 405 -42.80 -2.70 -13.68
C GLY A 405 -41.94 -3.69 -14.48
N THR A 406 -41.66 -3.37 -15.75
CA THR A 406 -40.79 -4.17 -16.64
C THR A 406 -39.39 -3.57 -16.83
N ASN A 407 -39.15 -2.36 -16.32
CA ASN A 407 -37.85 -1.72 -16.27
C ASN A 407 -37.68 -1.05 -14.91
N ILE A 408 -36.46 -0.97 -14.40
CA ILE A 408 -36.12 -0.32 -13.13
C ILE A 408 -34.98 0.70 -13.30
N THR A 409 -35.14 1.83 -12.64
CA THR A 409 -34.07 2.81 -12.36
C THR A 409 -34.14 3.11 -10.87
N LEU A 410 -33.01 3.09 -10.16
CA LEU A 410 -32.98 3.38 -8.72
C LEU A 410 -32.69 4.86 -8.47
N GLY A 411 -33.44 5.46 -7.55
CA GLY A 411 -33.11 6.73 -6.92
C GLY A 411 -32.25 6.54 -5.67
N ASP A 412 -31.76 7.65 -5.12
CA ASP A 412 -30.96 7.63 -3.89
C ASP A 412 -31.76 7.02 -2.73
N GLY A 413 -31.19 5.97 -2.11
CA GLY A 413 -31.81 5.26 -0.99
C GLY A 413 -32.85 4.18 -1.35
N ASP A 414 -33.12 3.94 -2.64
CA ASP A 414 -33.93 2.79 -3.06
C ASP A 414 -33.23 1.45 -2.76
N VAL A 415 -34.01 0.41 -2.52
CA VAL A 415 -33.55 -0.97 -2.37
C VAL A 415 -34.33 -1.86 -3.32
N PHE A 416 -33.66 -2.43 -4.32
CA PHE A 416 -34.28 -3.39 -5.21
C PHE A 416 -33.84 -4.82 -4.85
N THR A 417 -34.80 -5.68 -4.59
CA THR A 417 -34.58 -7.09 -4.23
C THR A 417 -35.41 -8.01 -5.11
N GLY A 418 -35.07 -9.29 -5.09
CA GLY A 418 -35.85 -10.34 -5.74
C GLY A 418 -35.09 -11.65 -5.73
N ALA A 419 -35.52 -12.58 -6.59
CA ALA A 419 -34.79 -13.79 -6.88
C ALA A 419 -34.62 -14.02 -8.38
N LEU A 420 -33.45 -14.48 -8.80
CA LEU A 420 -33.15 -14.83 -10.19
C LEU A 420 -33.81 -16.17 -10.57
N SER A 421 -33.74 -16.56 -11.85
CA SER A 421 -34.45 -17.72 -12.38
C SER A 421 -34.00 -19.08 -11.81
N ASP A 422 -32.77 -19.18 -11.32
CA ASP A 422 -32.24 -20.33 -10.56
C ASP A 422 -32.71 -20.35 -9.08
N GLY A 423 -33.34 -19.26 -8.62
CA GLY A 423 -33.79 -19.06 -7.25
C GLY A 423 -32.79 -18.34 -6.34
N SER A 424 -31.66 -17.84 -6.85
CA SER A 424 -30.71 -17.03 -6.06
C SER A 424 -31.36 -15.72 -5.64
N ALA A 425 -31.17 -15.30 -4.38
CA ALA A 425 -31.64 -14.01 -3.90
C ALA A 425 -30.61 -12.91 -4.21
N PHE A 426 -31.07 -11.69 -4.48
CA PHE A 426 -30.20 -10.53 -4.69
C PHE A 426 -30.72 -9.27 -3.97
N ILE A 427 -29.80 -8.36 -3.68
CA ILE A 427 -30.03 -7.06 -3.03
C ILE A 427 -29.21 -6.01 -3.78
N PHE A 428 -29.85 -5.00 -4.36
CA PHE A 428 -29.21 -3.89 -5.08
C PHE A 428 -29.69 -2.53 -4.51
N PRO A 429 -28.93 -1.90 -3.60
CA PRO A 429 -29.21 -0.55 -3.08
C PRO A 429 -28.07 0.43 -3.44
N PRO A 430 -28.34 1.67 -3.88
CA PRO A 430 -27.27 2.60 -4.26
C PRO A 430 -26.28 2.98 -3.16
N LEU A 431 -26.66 2.79 -1.89
CA LEU A 431 -25.77 2.93 -0.74
C LEU A 431 -24.59 1.93 -0.75
N HIS A 432 -24.69 0.82 -1.50
CA HIS A 432 -23.62 -0.16 -1.71
C HIS A 432 -22.87 0.05 -3.04
N GLY A 433 -23.10 1.19 -3.72
CA GLY A 433 -22.49 1.55 -5.00
C GLY A 433 -23.24 1.03 -6.23
N ASP A 434 -24.38 0.38 -6.03
CA ASP A 434 -25.27 -0.08 -7.10
C ASP A 434 -25.92 1.11 -7.83
N ARG A 435 -26.06 1.01 -9.13
CA ARG A 435 -26.67 2.06 -9.95
C ARG A 435 -27.34 1.41 -11.13
N LEU A 436 -28.65 1.21 -11.02
CA LEU A 436 -29.46 0.68 -12.12
C LEU A 436 -30.10 1.87 -12.85
N GLU A 437 -29.78 2.00 -14.14
CA GLU A 437 -30.38 2.93 -15.08
C GLU A 437 -31.03 2.14 -16.22
N GLY A 438 -32.37 2.11 -16.24
CA GLY A 438 -33.13 1.51 -17.35
C GLY A 438 -33.00 0.00 -17.49
N VAL A 439 -32.74 -0.72 -16.40
CA VAL A 439 -32.54 -2.18 -16.41
C VAL A 439 -33.85 -2.91 -16.69
N SER A 440 -33.87 -3.78 -17.70
CA SER A 440 -35.02 -4.60 -18.08
C SER A 440 -35.26 -5.74 -17.10
N LEU A 441 -36.53 -6.08 -16.85
CA LEU A 441 -36.94 -7.16 -15.96
C LEU A 441 -37.83 -8.17 -16.69
N THR A 442 -37.31 -9.38 -16.93
CA THR A 442 -38.08 -10.50 -17.48
C THR A 442 -38.55 -11.40 -16.34
N ARG A 443 -39.86 -11.40 -16.10
CA ARG A 443 -40.47 -12.26 -15.08
C ARG A 443 -40.61 -13.70 -15.56
N VAL A 444 -40.07 -14.64 -14.80
CA VAL A 444 -40.27 -16.07 -14.95
C VAL A 444 -40.93 -16.65 -13.69
N PRO A 445 -41.77 -17.71 -13.80
CA PRO A 445 -42.28 -18.41 -12.63
C PRO A 445 -41.14 -19.11 -11.88
N LEU A 446 -40.90 -18.69 -10.63
CA LEU A 446 -39.94 -19.36 -9.75
C LEU A 446 -40.58 -20.60 -9.12
N ALA A 447 -39.75 -21.60 -8.77
CA ALA A 447 -40.17 -22.65 -7.85
C ALA A 447 -40.59 -22.00 -6.51
N PRO A 448 -41.66 -22.49 -5.84
CA PRO A 448 -42.03 -22.01 -4.51
C PRO A 448 -40.84 -22.05 -3.56
N ALA A 449 -40.69 -21.02 -2.72
CA ALA A 449 -39.64 -21.01 -1.71
C ALA A 449 -39.80 -22.22 -0.78
N ASP A 450 -38.74 -23.01 -0.64
CA ASP A 450 -38.72 -24.13 0.30
C ASP A 450 -38.55 -23.57 1.72
N THR A 451 -39.65 -23.57 2.47
CA THR A 451 -39.74 -23.09 3.85
C THR A 451 -39.37 -24.15 4.89
N THR A 452 -38.93 -25.34 4.46
CA THR A 452 -38.37 -26.34 5.36
C THR A 452 -37.08 -25.78 5.98
N PRO A 453 -36.93 -25.75 7.32
CA PRO A 453 -35.69 -25.28 7.95
C PRO A 453 -34.49 -26.10 7.47
N ARG A 454 -33.47 -25.41 6.95
CA ARG A 454 -32.22 -26.02 6.45
C ARG A 454 -31.15 -25.91 7.52
N VAL A 455 -30.26 -26.90 7.59
CA VAL A 455 -29.09 -26.87 8.48
C VAL A 455 -27.83 -27.00 7.63
N VAL A 456 -26.81 -26.20 7.93
CA VAL A 456 -25.48 -26.28 7.31
C VAL A 456 -24.45 -26.46 8.41
N ASP A 457 -23.88 -27.67 8.49
CA ASP A 457 -22.89 -28.10 9.49
C ASP A 457 -21.58 -28.63 8.86
N THR A 458 -21.48 -28.55 7.53
CA THR A 458 -20.26 -28.82 6.75
C THR A 458 -20.05 -27.73 5.68
N PRO A 459 -18.83 -27.46 5.21
CA PRO A 459 -18.59 -26.42 4.22
C PRO A 459 -19.30 -26.72 2.90
N GLN A 460 -20.07 -25.77 2.37
CA GLN A 460 -20.84 -25.96 1.14
C GLN A 460 -20.21 -25.19 -0.02
N THR A 461 -19.57 -25.90 -0.95
CA THR A 461 -19.05 -25.29 -2.20
C THR A 461 -20.16 -24.93 -3.19
N LYS A 462 -21.34 -25.54 -3.06
CA LYS A 462 -22.56 -25.29 -3.86
C LYS A 462 -23.79 -25.12 -2.96
N GLY A 463 -23.62 -24.35 -1.89
CA GLY A 463 -24.71 -23.99 -0.97
C GLY A 463 -25.72 -23.02 -1.62
N PRO A 464 -26.83 -22.69 -0.92
CA PRO A 464 -27.70 -21.62 -1.36
C PRO A 464 -26.92 -20.30 -1.50
N SER A 465 -27.29 -19.49 -2.50
CA SER A 465 -26.78 -18.13 -2.74
C SER A 465 -27.48 -17.07 -1.91
N GLY A 466 -28.63 -17.42 -1.31
CA GLY A 466 -29.32 -16.59 -0.36
C GLY A 466 -30.58 -17.26 0.20
N LEU A 467 -31.37 -16.49 0.94
CA LEU A 467 -32.68 -16.87 1.47
C LEU A 467 -33.76 -15.97 0.86
N ARG A 468 -34.82 -16.60 0.34
CA ARG A 468 -36.05 -15.96 -0.11
C ARG A 468 -37.06 -15.78 1.04
N PRO A 469 -38.16 -15.02 0.85
CA PRO A 469 -39.12 -14.76 1.90
C PRO A 469 -39.67 -16.03 2.57
N GLY A 470 -39.59 -16.07 3.90
CA GLY A 470 -40.05 -17.21 4.72
C GLY A 470 -39.14 -18.45 4.74
N GLN A 471 -37.97 -18.42 4.07
CA GLN A 471 -36.97 -19.48 4.23
C GLN A 471 -36.17 -19.31 5.51
N ARG A 472 -35.72 -20.43 6.10
CA ARG A 472 -34.90 -20.46 7.31
C ARG A 472 -33.68 -21.36 7.13
N LEU A 473 -32.50 -20.87 7.50
CA LEU A 473 -31.25 -21.63 7.50
C LEU A 473 -30.53 -21.45 8.83
N THR A 474 -30.14 -22.57 9.44
CA THR A 474 -29.32 -22.62 10.65
C THR A 474 -27.90 -23.05 10.29
N LEU A 475 -26.94 -22.14 10.46
CA LEU A 475 -25.51 -22.39 10.28
C LEU A 475 -24.90 -22.87 11.61
N ARG A 476 -24.23 -24.02 11.58
CA ARG A 476 -23.64 -24.69 12.73
C ARG A 476 -22.13 -24.77 12.61
N HIS A 477 -21.47 -25.17 13.71
CA HIS A 477 -20.04 -25.46 13.72
C HIS A 477 -19.67 -26.46 12.61
N GLY A 478 -18.60 -26.17 11.86
CA GLY A 478 -18.21 -26.90 10.64
C GLY A 478 -18.90 -26.40 9.37
N GLY A 479 -20.02 -25.70 9.47
CA GLY A 479 -20.70 -25.07 8.34
C GLY A 479 -19.96 -23.85 7.80
N THR A 480 -19.98 -23.69 6.47
CA THR A 480 -19.49 -22.48 5.79
C THR A 480 -20.44 -22.11 4.66
N LEU A 481 -20.89 -20.86 4.64
CA LEU A 481 -21.61 -20.27 3.52
C LEU A 481 -20.64 -19.54 2.59
N GLN A 482 -21.07 -19.32 1.34
CA GLN A 482 -20.34 -18.43 0.44
C GLN A 482 -20.48 -16.97 0.90
N ALA A 483 -19.44 -16.16 0.63
CA ALA A 483 -19.50 -14.71 0.85
C ALA A 483 -20.61 -14.05 -0.02
N ASN A 484 -20.99 -12.82 0.35
CA ASN A 484 -22.10 -12.06 -0.24
C ASN A 484 -23.46 -12.80 -0.20
N PHE A 485 -23.69 -13.60 0.86
CA PHE A 485 -24.94 -14.31 1.08
C PHE A 485 -26.10 -13.32 1.34
N ALA A 486 -27.13 -13.35 0.49
CA ALA A 486 -28.26 -12.42 0.57
C ALA A 486 -29.44 -13.01 1.37
N VAL A 487 -29.92 -12.29 2.38
CA VAL A 487 -31.08 -12.67 3.21
C VAL A 487 -32.25 -11.72 2.91
N VAL A 488 -33.14 -12.13 2.01
CA VAL A 488 -34.29 -11.34 1.53
C VAL A 488 -35.58 -11.88 2.12
N GLY A 489 -36.05 -11.30 3.23
CA GLY A 489 -37.26 -11.75 3.94
C GLY A 489 -37.18 -13.15 4.58
N GLY A 490 -36.00 -13.75 4.61
CA GLY A 490 -35.72 -15.02 5.29
C GLY A 490 -35.10 -14.83 6.68
N THR A 491 -34.77 -15.94 7.34
CA THR A 491 -34.10 -15.97 8.65
C THR A 491 -32.82 -16.81 8.57
N LEU A 492 -31.68 -16.19 8.90
CA LEU A 492 -30.39 -16.86 9.04
C LEU A 492 -30.02 -16.96 10.52
N GLU A 493 -29.91 -18.18 11.06
CA GLU A 493 -29.49 -18.42 12.44
C GLU A 493 -28.04 -18.88 12.45
N VAL A 494 -27.14 -18.15 13.11
CA VAL A 494 -25.73 -18.50 13.23
C VAL A 494 -25.50 -19.06 14.64
N GLU A 495 -25.63 -20.38 14.78
CA GLU A 495 -25.27 -21.13 16.00
C GLU A 495 -23.76 -21.45 16.03
N GLY A 496 -23.10 -21.43 14.87
CA GLY A 496 -21.69 -21.72 14.68
C GLY A 496 -21.27 -21.50 13.22
N GLY A 497 -20.05 -21.93 12.86
CA GLY A 497 -19.58 -21.88 11.47
C GLY A 497 -19.17 -20.48 11.03
N ASP A 498 -19.06 -20.29 9.71
CA ASP A 498 -18.70 -19.03 9.05
C ASP A 498 -19.71 -18.69 7.94
N ALA A 499 -20.44 -17.59 8.09
CA ALA A 499 -21.42 -17.12 7.11
C ALA A 499 -20.78 -16.42 5.89
N GLY A 500 -19.45 -16.29 5.88
CA GLY A 500 -18.68 -15.58 4.87
C GLY A 500 -18.70 -14.07 5.07
N ALA A 501 -17.80 -13.38 4.37
CA ALA A 501 -17.81 -11.92 4.30
C ALA A 501 -18.98 -11.40 3.47
N GLY A 502 -19.47 -10.21 3.78
CA GLY A 502 -20.40 -9.47 2.93
C GLY A 502 -21.86 -9.90 2.96
N VAL A 503 -22.31 -10.61 3.99
CA VAL A 503 -23.74 -10.94 4.19
C VAL A 503 -24.59 -9.67 4.11
N GLU A 504 -25.67 -9.69 3.32
CA GLU A 504 -26.59 -8.56 3.18
C GLU A 504 -28.02 -8.99 3.57
N VAL A 505 -28.72 -8.16 4.34
CA VAL A 505 -30.00 -8.50 4.97
C VAL A 505 -31.04 -7.42 4.68
N VAL A 506 -32.13 -7.79 4.00
CA VAL A 506 -33.25 -6.90 3.67
C VAL A 506 -34.60 -7.57 3.97
N GLY A 507 -35.44 -6.93 4.79
CA GLY A 507 -36.76 -7.44 5.17
C GLY A 507 -36.76 -8.73 6.02
N GLY A 508 -35.58 -9.30 6.33
CA GLY A 508 -35.41 -10.57 7.03
C GLY A 508 -34.81 -10.41 8.44
N SER A 509 -34.35 -11.53 9.01
CA SER A 509 -33.61 -11.55 10.29
C SER A 509 -32.29 -12.33 10.20
N VAL A 510 -31.30 -11.91 11.00
CA VAL A 510 -30.12 -12.72 11.32
C VAL A 510 -29.97 -12.83 12.84
N ASP A 511 -29.92 -14.05 13.35
CA ASP A 511 -29.86 -14.34 14.77
C ASP A 511 -28.52 -15.02 15.09
N ILE A 512 -27.59 -14.27 15.70
CA ILE A 512 -26.20 -14.69 15.96
C ILE A 512 -26.07 -15.12 17.43
N SER A 513 -25.93 -16.43 17.63
CA SER A 513 -25.75 -17.09 18.94
C SER A 513 -24.42 -17.83 19.06
N GLY A 514 -23.60 -17.80 18.01
CA GLY A 514 -22.26 -18.34 17.92
C GLY A 514 -21.66 -18.06 16.54
N GLY A 515 -20.55 -18.71 16.20
CA GLY A 515 -19.95 -18.63 14.86
C GLY A 515 -19.43 -17.25 14.47
N VAL A 516 -19.26 -17.04 13.17
CA VAL A 516 -18.74 -15.83 12.56
C VAL A 516 -19.66 -15.38 11.43
N VAL A 517 -20.06 -14.11 11.44
CA VAL A 517 -20.48 -13.38 10.24
C VAL A 517 -19.29 -12.55 9.80
N GLY A 518 -18.79 -12.76 8.58
CA GLY A 518 -17.55 -12.14 8.11
C GLY A 518 -17.64 -10.63 7.90
N ALA A 519 -16.54 -10.04 7.43
CA ALA A 519 -16.42 -8.60 7.24
C ALA A 519 -17.50 -8.02 6.30
N GLY A 520 -18.07 -6.87 6.68
CA GLY A 520 -19.00 -6.10 5.87
C GLY A 520 -20.42 -6.65 5.85
N LEU A 521 -20.94 -7.13 6.99
CA LEU A 521 -22.38 -7.36 7.18
C LEU A 521 -23.14 -6.05 6.89
N ARG A 522 -24.23 -6.13 6.12
CA ARG A 522 -25.10 -4.98 5.84
C ARG A 522 -26.55 -5.28 6.15
N VAL A 523 -27.19 -4.38 6.88
CA VAL A 523 -28.57 -4.52 7.35
C VAL A 523 -29.37 -3.31 6.88
N GLN A 524 -30.50 -3.52 6.22
CA GLN A 524 -31.42 -2.46 5.81
C GLN A 524 -32.86 -2.96 5.88
N ASP A 525 -33.78 -2.20 6.47
CA ASP A 525 -35.19 -2.62 6.68
C ASP A 525 -35.33 -4.05 7.26
N ALA A 526 -34.40 -4.44 8.13
CA ALA A 526 -34.18 -5.81 8.59
C ALA A 526 -33.70 -5.85 10.05
N ARG A 527 -33.73 -7.04 10.67
CA ARG A 527 -33.31 -7.24 12.06
C ARG A 527 -32.03 -8.05 12.17
N VAL A 528 -31.13 -7.68 13.06
CA VAL A 528 -30.02 -8.53 13.51
C VAL A 528 -29.98 -8.56 15.03
N ASP A 529 -30.14 -9.75 15.62
CA ASP A 529 -29.95 -9.97 17.04
C ASP A 529 -28.65 -10.74 17.27
N MET A 530 -27.76 -10.21 18.11
CA MET A 530 -26.47 -10.83 18.45
C MET A 530 -26.39 -11.06 19.96
N SER A 531 -26.06 -12.29 20.35
CA SER A 531 -25.91 -12.73 21.75
C SER A 531 -24.58 -13.44 22.01
N SER A 532 -23.93 -13.94 20.96
CA SER A 532 -22.54 -14.42 20.99
C SER A 532 -21.98 -14.43 19.57
N GLY A 533 -20.85 -15.12 19.35
CA GLY A 533 -20.17 -15.17 18.05
C GLY A 533 -19.46 -13.87 17.70
N SER A 534 -19.20 -13.65 16.42
CA SER A 534 -18.61 -12.39 15.95
C SER A 534 -19.23 -11.83 14.66
N ILE A 535 -19.17 -10.51 14.50
CA ILE A 535 -19.44 -9.76 13.27
C ILE A 535 -18.12 -9.14 12.81
N GLY A 536 -17.71 -9.35 11.56
CA GLY A 536 -16.45 -8.85 11.03
C GLY A 536 -16.40 -7.33 10.80
N GLU A 537 -15.21 -6.84 10.44
CA GLU A 537 -14.95 -5.40 10.21
C GLU A 537 -15.81 -4.77 9.10
N ARG A 538 -15.96 -3.44 9.11
CA ARG A 538 -16.66 -2.62 8.09
C ARG A 538 -18.14 -2.94 7.91
N SER A 539 -18.77 -3.47 8.94
CA SER A 539 -20.21 -3.77 8.95
C SER A 539 -21.06 -2.50 9.10
N ALA A 540 -22.30 -2.52 8.64
CA ALA A 540 -23.14 -1.33 8.56
C ALA A 540 -24.64 -1.63 8.79
N ALA A 541 -25.27 -0.76 9.57
CA ALA A 541 -26.72 -0.67 9.73
C ALA A 541 -27.23 0.57 8.98
N TYR A 542 -28.15 0.38 8.03
CA TYR A 542 -28.77 1.43 7.23
C TYR A 542 -30.21 1.68 7.66
N ARG A 543 -30.91 2.56 6.93
CA ARG A 543 -32.32 2.91 7.16
C ARG A 543 -33.19 1.68 7.46
N GLY A 544 -34.01 1.77 8.51
CA GLY A 544 -34.93 0.71 8.92
C GLY A 544 -34.27 -0.54 9.51
N ALA A 545 -32.94 -0.61 9.56
CA ALA A 545 -32.24 -1.68 10.28
C ALA A 545 -32.51 -1.58 11.78
N VAL A 546 -32.69 -2.73 12.44
CA VAL A 546 -32.76 -2.87 13.89
C VAL A 546 -31.69 -3.88 14.31
N VAL A 547 -30.59 -3.39 14.86
CA VAL A 547 -29.47 -4.22 15.33
C VAL A 547 -29.44 -4.20 16.85
N SER A 548 -29.48 -5.37 17.48
CA SER A 548 -29.41 -5.54 18.93
C SER A 548 -28.21 -6.40 19.29
N ILE A 549 -27.23 -5.85 20.02
CA ILE A 549 -26.00 -6.55 20.40
C ILE A 549 -25.99 -6.69 21.92
N THR A 550 -26.15 -7.92 22.38
CA THR A 550 -26.26 -8.32 23.79
C THR A 550 -25.07 -9.16 24.28
N GLY A 551 -24.12 -9.47 23.38
CA GLY A 551 -22.95 -10.29 23.64
C GLY A 551 -22.14 -10.58 22.37
N GLY A 552 -20.98 -11.20 22.51
CA GLY A 552 -20.07 -11.53 21.40
C GLY A 552 -19.10 -10.41 21.03
N ASN A 553 -18.52 -10.46 19.82
CA ASN A 553 -17.49 -9.51 19.37
C ASN A 553 -17.86 -8.84 18.03
N VAL A 554 -17.93 -7.51 18.01
CA VAL A 554 -18.09 -6.71 16.78
C VAL A 554 -16.73 -6.18 16.37
N GLY A 555 -16.32 -6.45 15.13
CA GLY A 555 -15.07 -5.99 14.55
C GLY A 555 -15.05 -4.48 14.27
N THR A 556 -13.89 -3.99 13.81
CA THR A 556 -13.64 -2.55 13.63
C THR A 556 -14.56 -1.92 12.57
N ARG A 557 -14.76 -0.60 12.66
CA ARG A 557 -15.53 0.20 11.67
C ARG A 557 -16.99 -0.25 11.47
N PHE A 558 -17.69 -0.58 12.55
CA PHE A 558 -19.15 -0.70 12.49
C PHE A 558 -19.77 0.70 12.29
N ASN A 559 -20.67 0.86 11.31
CA ASN A 559 -21.33 2.14 10.99
C ASN A 559 -22.85 2.06 11.19
N ALA A 560 -23.42 2.93 12.02
CA ALA A 560 -24.86 3.17 12.12
C ALA A 560 -25.22 4.41 11.28
N PHE A 561 -25.87 4.22 10.13
CA PHE A 561 -26.28 5.30 9.21
C PHE A 561 -27.68 5.85 9.54
N GLU A 562 -28.05 6.95 8.89
CA GLU A 562 -29.35 7.61 9.03
C GLU A 562 -30.53 6.63 8.98
N GLY A 563 -31.45 6.74 9.95
CA GLY A 563 -32.65 5.93 10.05
C GLY A 563 -32.43 4.47 10.49
N SER A 564 -31.19 4.06 10.83
CA SER A 564 -30.93 2.79 11.52
C SER A 564 -31.22 2.90 13.02
N ARG A 565 -31.54 1.78 13.67
CA ARG A 565 -31.52 1.64 15.13
C ARG A 565 -30.46 0.62 15.54
N VAL A 566 -29.60 0.98 16.48
CA VAL A 566 -28.55 0.09 17.01
C VAL A 566 -28.54 0.16 18.53
N THR A 567 -28.82 -0.96 19.19
CA THR A 567 -28.76 -1.07 20.66
C THR A 567 -27.56 -1.91 21.07
N LEU A 568 -26.62 -1.30 21.81
CA LEU A 568 -25.50 -1.99 22.46
C LEU A 568 -25.85 -2.23 23.94
N ALA A 569 -26.01 -3.49 24.31
CA ALA A 569 -26.35 -3.92 25.67
C ALA A 569 -25.35 -4.96 26.24
N GLY A 570 -24.42 -5.45 25.41
CA GLY A 570 -23.32 -6.31 25.84
C GLY A 570 -22.33 -6.62 24.73
N GLY A 571 -21.31 -7.43 25.03
CA GLY A 571 -20.24 -7.79 24.11
C GLY A 571 -19.16 -6.72 23.91
N SER A 572 -18.07 -7.08 23.23
CA SER A 572 -16.97 -6.18 22.89
C SER A 572 -17.18 -5.55 21.52
N VAL A 573 -16.97 -4.24 21.39
CA VAL A 573 -17.01 -3.52 20.11
C VAL A 573 -15.63 -2.98 19.80
N GLY A 574 -15.09 -3.35 18.64
CA GLY A 574 -13.77 -2.90 18.20
C GLY A 574 -13.74 -1.44 17.72
N PRO A 575 -12.54 -0.87 17.60
CA PRO A 575 -12.36 0.55 17.32
C PRO A 575 -12.97 1.00 15.99
N SER A 576 -13.12 2.31 15.87
CA SER A 576 -13.77 3.05 14.80
C SER A 576 -15.29 2.80 14.70
N PHE A 577 -15.98 2.50 15.81
CA PHE A 577 -17.44 2.56 15.84
C PHE A 577 -17.92 3.98 15.47
N ARG A 578 -18.88 4.06 14.55
CA ARG A 578 -19.34 5.34 13.97
C ARG A 578 -20.84 5.40 13.88
N THR A 579 -21.38 6.53 14.27
CA THR A 579 -22.81 6.84 14.17
C THR A 579 -22.98 8.14 13.41
N TRP A 580 -23.81 8.09 12.37
CA TRP A 580 -24.10 9.23 11.52
C TRP A 580 -25.34 9.95 12.03
N GLU A 581 -25.47 11.21 11.62
CA GLU A 581 -26.63 12.04 11.96
C GLU A 581 -27.95 11.35 11.56
N GLY A 582 -28.92 11.36 12.46
CA GLY A 582 -30.21 10.69 12.26
C GLY A 582 -30.21 9.16 12.46
N SER A 583 -29.14 8.56 12.98
CA SER A 583 -29.18 7.20 13.53
C SER A 583 -29.74 7.18 14.97
N ASP A 584 -30.46 6.12 15.34
CA ASP A 584 -31.09 5.90 16.66
C ASP A 584 -30.25 4.89 17.44
N VAL A 585 -29.14 5.36 18.02
CA VAL A 585 -28.16 4.49 18.70
C VAL A 585 -28.29 4.62 20.21
N GLU A 586 -28.41 3.48 20.89
CA GLU A 586 -28.63 3.39 22.32
C GLU A 586 -27.60 2.46 22.99
N PHE A 587 -26.92 2.95 24.02
CA PHE A 587 -26.09 2.12 24.89
C PHE A 587 -26.85 1.83 26.20
N VAL A 588 -27.01 0.56 26.53
CA VAL A 588 -27.72 0.08 27.73
C VAL A 588 -26.67 -0.45 28.70
N GLY A 589 -26.48 0.25 29.83
CA GLY A 589 -25.33 0.04 30.69
C GLY A 589 -25.32 0.88 31.95
N GLY A 590 -24.13 1.22 32.44
CA GLY A 590 -23.88 2.02 33.63
C GLY A 590 -22.38 2.30 33.76
N GLU A 591 -21.95 2.89 34.89
CA GLU A 591 -20.54 3.26 35.10
C GLU A 591 -19.98 4.12 33.94
N PHE A 592 -20.84 4.92 33.29
CA PHE A 592 -20.46 5.79 32.17
C PHE A 592 -19.53 6.90 32.63
N GLN A 593 -18.43 7.11 31.91
CA GLN A 593 -17.38 8.07 32.23
C GLN A 593 -16.95 8.84 30.98
N LEU A 594 -16.68 10.13 31.14
CA LEU A 594 -16.09 10.98 30.11
C LEU A 594 -14.79 11.58 30.66
N ASN A 595 -13.66 11.21 30.06
CA ASN A 595 -12.30 11.59 30.50
C ASN A 595 -11.99 11.19 31.95
N GLY A 596 -12.49 10.03 32.39
CA GLY A 596 -12.31 9.50 33.75
C GLY A 596 -13.23 10.11 34.82
N GLU A 597 -14.08 11.10 34.47
CA GLU A 597 -15.11 11.64 35.35
C GLU A 597 -16.48 10.98 35.06
N ASP A 598 -17.29 10.73 36.11
CA ASP A 598 -18.62 10.15 35.98
C ASP A 598 -19.53 10.99 35.06
N TYR A 599 -20.23 10.34 34.14
CA TYR A 599 -21.06 10.97 33.11
C TYR A 599 -22.55 10.70 33.35
N ASP A 600 -23.28 11.72 33.81
CA ASP A 600 -24.69 11.63 34.25
C ASP A 600 -25.73 12.04 33.19
N ALA A 601 -25.34 12.50 32.00
CA ALA A 601 -26.31 12.87 30.95
C ALA A 601 -26.95 11.63 30.29
N ASP A 602 -28.15 11.79 29.73
CA ASP A 602 -28.88 10.70 29.04
C ASP A 602 -28.53 10.58 27.54
N GLU A 603 -27.70 11.49 27.01
CA GLU A 603 -27.26 11.53 25.61
C GLU A 603 -25.78 11.97 25.53
N ILE A 604 -25.01 11.49 24.55
CA ILE A 604 -23.62 11.90 24.31
C ILE A 604 -23.27 12.04 22.81
N THR A 605 -22.48 13.07 22.50
CA THR A 605 -21.93 13.36 21.17
C THR A 605 -20.42 13.63 21.26
N LEU A 606 -19.62 12.87 20.51
CA LEU A 606 -18.18 13.00 20.32
C LEU A 606 -17.88 13.25 18.84
N VAL A 607 -17.76 14.51 18.45
CA VAL A 607 -17.47 14.90 17.05
C VAL A 607 -15.96 14.92 16.78
N GLY A 608 -15.56 14.33 15.65
CA GLY A 608 -14.17 13.97 15.36
C GLY A 608 -13.22 15.13 14.99
N ARG A 609 -11.92 14.82 15.08
CA ARG A 609 -10.74 15.56 14.56
C ARG A 609 -10.76 17.10 14.71
N GLY A 610 -10.18 17.60 15.80
CA GLY A 610 -9.79 19.01 15.94
C GLY A 610 -10.02 19.60 17.33
N GLY A 611 -10.83 18.95 18.17
CA GLY A 611 -10.99 19.27 19.59
C GLY A 611 -9.86 18.71 20.47
N PRO A 612 -10.00 18.81 21.81
CA PRO A 612 -9.21 18.00 22.74
C PRO A 612 -9.53 16.50 22.56
N VAL A 613 -8.62 15.62 22.97
CA VAL A 613 -8.92 14.18 23.08
C VAL A 613 -10.09 14.03 24.06
N GLN A 614 -11.09 13.24 23.67
CA GLN A 614 -12.16 12.80 24.55
C GLN A 614 -12.08 11.28 24.64
N VAL A 615 -12.33 10.73 25.82
CA VAL A 615 -12.39 9.29 26.07
C VAL A 615 -13.72 9.02 26.75
N PHE A 616 -14.65 8.37 26.05
CA PHE A 616 -15.90 7.92 26.64
C PHE A 616 -15.79 6.43 26.95
N ALA A 617 -16.05 6.07 28.19
CA ALA A 617 -15.93 4.71 28.67
C ALA A 617 -17.18 4.34 29.48
N GLY A 618 -17.37 3.05 29.72
CA GLY A 618 -18.40 2.58 30.64
C GLY A 618 -18.57 1.06 30.59
N VAL A 619 -19.67 0.59 31.16
CA VAL A 619 -19.97 -0.85 31.26
C VAL A 619 -21.37 -1.13 30.73
N LEU A 620 -21.48 -2.07 29.79
CA LEU A 620 -22.74 -2.51 29.21
C LEU A 620 -23.52 -3.40 30.19
N SER A 621 -24.81 -3.64 29.90
CA SER A 621 -25.73 -4.34 30.81
C SER A 621 -25.35 -5.79 31.13
N ASP A 622 -24.57 -6.45 30.27
CA ASP A 622 -23.98 -7.78 30.51
C ASP A 622 -22.76 -7.76 31.46
N GLY A 623 -22.23 -6.56 31.77
CA GLY A 623 -21.01 -6.36 32.54
C GLY A 623 -19.73 -6.19 31.71
N THR A 624 -19.81 -6.16 30.38
CA THR A 624 -18.64 -5.91 29.50
C THR A 624 -18.29 -4.42 29.48
N PRO A 625 -17.03 -4.03 29.80
CA PRO A 625 -16.58 -2.65 29.64
C PRO A 625 -16.35 -2.28 28.16
N PHE A 626 -16.44 -0.99 27.84
CA PHE A 626 -16.18 -0.45 26.50
C PHE A 626 -15.46 0.91 26.59
N VAL A 627 -14.73 1.28 25.53
CA VAL A 627 -14.06 2.58 25.38
C VAL A 627 -14.26 3.09 23.95
N PHE A 628 -14.35 4.42 23.79
CA PHE A 628 -14.39 5.11 22.50
C PHE A 628 -13.59 6.42 22.60
N SER A 629 -12.67 6.68 21.66
CA SER A 629 -11.78 7.84 21.73
C SER A 629 -11.47 8.42 20.33
N PRO A 630 -12.24 9.41 19.81
CA PRO A 630 -12.24 9.88 18.40
C PRO A 630 -10.89 10.39 17.82
N GLN A 631 -9.81 10.39 18.60
CA GLN A 631 -8.46 10.76 18.18
C GLN A 631 -7.49 9.57 18.13
N ALA A 632 -7.90 8.37 18.57
CA ALA A 632 -7.00 7.25 18.81
C ALA A 632 -6.57 6.49 17.54
N ASN A 633 -6.94 6.97 16.36
CA ASN A 633 -6.55 6.37 15.10
C ASN A 633 -6.70 7.39 13.96
N PRO A 634 -5.97 7.29 12.84
CA PRO A 634 -6.35 7.97 11.60
C PRO A 634 -7.80 7.67 11.14
N ILE A 635 -8.48 6.68 11.71
CA ILE A 635 -9.85 6.27 11.37
C ILE A 635 -10.78 6.35 12.61
N GLY A 636 -10.44 7.17 13.61
CA GLY A 636 -11.12 7.27 14.91
C GLY A 636 -12.65 7.30 14.91
N GLU A 637 -13.21 7.00 16.08
CA GLU A 637 -14.63 6.90 16.37
C GLU A 637 -15.35 8.22 16.07
N GLU A 638 -16.65 8.12 15.83
CA GLU A 638 -17.51 9.29 15.71
C GLU A 638 -18.86 8.96 16.35
N LEU A 639 -19.13 9.55 17.50
CA LEU A 639 -20.38 9.35 18.24
C LEU A 639 -21.25 10.59 18.07
N ARG A 640 -22.51 10.41 17.65
CA ARG A 640 -23.47 11.47 17.42
C ARG A 640 -24.80 11.06 18.02
N ASP A 641 -25.24 11.84 18.99
CA ASP A 641 -26.56 11.79 19.60
C ASP A 641 -26.91 10.40 20.16
N ILE A 642 -25.91 9.74 20.77
CA ILE A 642 -26.03 8.41 21.37
C ILE A 642 -26.86 8.51 22.64
N LYS A 643 -27.96 7.78 22.71
CA LYS A 643 -28.78 7.67 23.93
C LYS A 643 -28.12 6.72 24.94
N LEU A 644 -28.11 7.11 26.21
CA LEU A 644 -27.58 6.33 27.32
C LEU A 644 -28.72 5.87 28.25
N THR A 645 -29.01 4.57 28.26
CA THR A 645 -30.01 3.98 29.16
C THR A 645 -29.33 3.27 30.32
N ARG A 646 -29.43 3.87 31.52
CA ARG A 646 -28.84 3.33 32.75
C ARG A 646 -29.61 2.12 33.27
N THR A 647 -28.91 1.07 33.67
CA THR A 647 -29.46 -0.17 34.24
C THR A 647 -28.60 -0.67 35.41
N SER A 648 -29.13 -1.62 36.19
CA SER A 648 -28.36 -2.31 37.23
C SER A 648 -27.35 -3.26 36.61
N LEU A 649 -26.06 -2.95 36.76
CA LEU A 649 -24.98 -3.83 36.30
C LEU A 649 -24.87 -5.10 37.16
N PRO A 650 -24.32 -6.21 36.62
CA PRO A 650 -23.86 -7.33 37.42
C PRO A 650 -22.86 -6.88 38.48
N VAL A 651 -22.75 -7.62 39.59
CA VAL A 651 -21.74 -7.31 40.61
C VAL A 651 -20.35 -7.66 40.06
N ALA A 652 -19.43 -6.69 40.07
CA ALA A 652 -18.05 -6.92 39.68
C ALA A 652 -17.38 -7.92 40.63
N ASP A 653 -16.70 -8.92 40.06
CA ASP A 653 -15.94 -9.89 40.84
C ASP A 653 -14.55 -9.32 41.15
N LEU A 654 -14.38 -8.82 42.37
CA LEU A 654 -13.17 -8.15 42.84
C LEU A 654 -12.08 -9.13 43.34
N ASN A 655 -12.29 -10.45 43.21
CA ASN A 655 -11.24 -11.41 43.53
C ASN A 655 -10.20 -11.41 42.39
N PRO A 656 -8.89 -11.26 42.67
CA PRO A 656 -7.86 -11.35 41.65
C PRO A 656 -7.92 -12.68 40.90
N LYS A 657 -7.93 -12.62 39.57
CA LYS A 657 -8.01 -13.78 38.68
C LYS A 657 -6.66 -14.11 38.10
N VAL A 658 -6.42 -15.40 37.84
CA VAL A 658 -5.30 -15.89 37.04
C VAL A 658 -5.88 -16.62 35.85
N LEU A 659 -5.34 -16.37 34.65
CA LEU A 659 -5.78 -17.00 33.41
C LEU A 659 -4.60 -17.71 32.74
N ASP A 660 -4.69 -19.04 32.69
CA ASP A 660 -3.66 -19.99 32.21
C ASP A 660 -4.11 -20.79 30.98
N THR A 661 -5.32 -20.52 30.48
CA THR A 661 -5.94 -21.19 29.34
C THR A 661 -6.73 -20.16 28.50
N PRO A 662 -6.97 -20.39 27.20
CA PRO A 662 -7.75 -19.47 26.39
C PRO A 662 -9.19 -19.38 26.90
N LEU A 663 -9.72 -18.17 27.06
CA LEU A 663 -11.11 -17.98 27.49
C LEU A 663 -12.08 -18.42 26.39
N GLY A 664 -12.92 -19.40 26.70
CA GLY A 664 -14.17 -19.60 25.96
C GLY A 664 -15.16 -18.46 26.26
N ASN A 665 -15.17 -17.43 25.41
CA ASN A 665 -16.13 -16.31 25.39
C ASN A 665 -16.38 -15.57 26.74
N GLY A 666 -15.47 -15.68 27.72
CA GLY A 666 -15.81 -15.50 29.14
C GLY A 666 -15.43 -14.18 29.80
N VAL A 667 -14.42 -13.46 29.31
CA VAL A 667 -14.00 -12.15 29.86
C VAL A 667 -13.59 -11.25 28.70
N ASN A 668 -14.49 -10.35 28.32
CA ASN A 668 -14.24 -9.34 27.29
C ASN A 668 -13.55 -8.08 27.84
N GLY A 669 -13.37 -8.00 29.17
CA GLY A 669 -12.69 -6.88 29.79
C GLY A 669 -12.70 -6.88 31.33
N LEU A 670 -12.14 -5.83 31.92
CA LEU A 670 -12.08 -5.59 33.37
C LEU A 670 -12.75 -4.28 33.76
N ARG A 671 -13.47 -4.32 34.88
CA ARG A 671 -14.17 -3.19 35.51
C ARG A 671 -13.38 -2.60 36.68
N PRO A 672 -13.78 -1.41 37.18
CA PRO A 672 -13.07 -0.74 38.26
C PRO A 672 -12.79 -1.63 39.48
N GLY A 673 -11.53 -1.68 39.90
CA GLY A 673 -11.07 -2.47 41.05
C GLY A 673 -10.87 -3.97 40.77
N GLN A 674 -11.10 -4.47 39.56
CA GLN A 674 -10.77 -5.86 39.21
C GLN A 674 -9.28 -6.03 38.93
N GLU A 675 -8.75 -7.21 39.22
CA GLU A 675 -7.37 -7.61 38.90
C GLU A 675 -7.35 -8.93 38.12
N LEU A 676 -6.57 -8.97 37.03
CA LEU A 676 -6.33 -10.17 36.24
C LEU A 676 -4.83 -10.35 36.00
N THR A 677 -4.34 -11.57 36.17
CA THR A 677 -2.99 -11.99 35.79
C THR A 677 -3.06 -13.02 34.65
N LEU A 678 -2.59 -12.65 33.47
CA LEU A 678 -2.43 -13.53 32.33
C LEU A 678 -1.08 -14.25 32.43
N VAL A 679 -1.09 -15.58 32.36
CA VAL A 679 0.12 -16.43 32.38
C VAL A 679 0.18 -17.29 31.12
N ASP A 680 1.25 -18.07 30.96
CA ASP A 680 1.43 -18.96 29.80
C ASP A 680 0.24 -19.90 29.60
N GLY A 681 -0.22 -19.99 28.35
CA GLY A 681 -1.44 -20.69 27.95
C GLY A 681 -2.71 -19.82 28.00
N GLY A 682 -2.70 -18.71 28.74
CA GLY A 682 -3.79 -17.75 28.77
C GLY A 682 -3.94 -16.97 27.46
N GLU A 683 -5.17 -16.70 27.05
CA GLU A 683 -5.47 -15.83 25.91
C GLU A 683 -6.67 -14.92 26.21
N LEU A 684 -6.49 -13.62 25.98
CA LEU A 684 -7.55 -12.61 25.98
C LEU A 684 -8.01 -12.31 24.55
N PRO A 685 -9.32 -12.04 24.34
CA PRO A 685 -9.87 -11.80 23.01
C PRO A 685 -9.37 -10.49 22.38
N ASP A 686 -9.61 -10.34 21.07
CA ASP A 686 -9.53 -9.04 20.41
C ASP A 686 -10.57 -8.06 21.00
N ASN A 687 -10.26 -6.76 21.00
CA ASN A 687 -11.06 -5.69 21.59
C ASN A 687 -11.25 -5.85 23.12
N PHE A 688 -10.22 -6.33 23.82
CA PHE A 688 -10.26 -6.45 25.29
C PHE A 688 -10.10 -5.08 25.95
N THR A 689 -11.08 -4.70 26.78
CA THR A 689 -11.11 -3.38 27.44
C THR A 689 -10.87 -3.47 28.95
N ALA A 690 -10.07 -2.58 29.54
CA ALA A 690 -9.94 -2.47 31.00
C ALA A 690 -10.18 -1.03 31.49
N ILE A 691 -11.07 -0.84 32.46
CA ILE A 691 -11.42 0.46 33.04
C ILE A 691 -11.17 0.42 34.55
N GLY A 692 -10.35 1.32 35.09
CA GLY A 692 -10.08 1.41 36.53
C GLY A 692 -9.48 0.15 37.16
N ALA A 693 -8.81 -0.69 36.37
CA ALA A 693 -8.48 -2.08 36.71
C ALA A 693 -6.96 -2.34 36.74
N THR A 694 -6.56 -3.54 37.17
CA THR A 694 -5.17 -4.02 37.08
C THR A 694 -5.06 -5.22 36.13
N LEU A 695 -4.22 -5.11 35.11
CA LEU A 695 -3.88 -6.20 34.18
C LEU A 695 -2.38 -6.51 34.27
N ASN A 696 -2.04 -7.70 34.78
CA ASN A 696 -0.67 -8.20 34.80
C ASN A 696 -0.50 -9.26 33.69
N VAL A 697 0.33 -9.02 32.68
CA VAL A 697 0.67 -9.96 31.61
C VAL A 697 2.05 -10.55 31.89
N ALA A 698 2.08 -11.72 32.53
CA ALA A 698 3.30 -12.47 32.81
C ALA A 698 3.62 -13.52 31.73
N GLY A 699 2.63 -13.87 30.90
CA GLY A 699 2.71 -14.85 29.82
C GLY A 699 1.48 -14.77 28.92
N GLY A 700 1.34 -15.74 28.03
CA GLY A 700 0.13 -15.87 27.18
C GLY A 700 0.01 -14.80 26.08
N ARG A 701 -1.22 -14.56 25.60
CA ARG A 701 -1.54 -13.61 24.52
C ARG A 701 -2.67 -12.65 24.90
N VAL A 702 -2.47 -11.35 24.69
CA VAL A 702 -3.56 -10.36 24.61
C VAL A 702 -3.90 -10.14 23.13
N GLY A 703 -5.19 -10.16 22.79
CA GLY A 703 -5.67 -9.92 21.43
C GLY A 703 -5.40 -8.51 20.90
N ARG A 704 -5.82 -8.28 19.66
CA ARG A 704 -5.68 -6.99 18.95
C ARG A 704 -6.61 -5.94 19.55
N PHE A 705 -6.23 -4.67 19.43
CA PHE A 705 -7.04 -3.54 19.88
C PHE A 705 -7.40 -3.61 21.38
N ALA A 706 -6.41 -3.94 22.22
CA ALA A 706 -6.59 -3.88 23.67
C ALA A 706 -6.59 -2.42 24.12
N GLU A 707 -7.62 -2.01 24.85
CA GLU A 707 -7.85 -0.62 25.26
C GLU A 707 -7.89 -0.53 26.80
N VAL A 708 -7.11 0.37 27.39
CA VAL A 708 -7.08 0.55 28.85
C VAL A 708 -7.27 2.01 29.26
N VAL A 709 -8.13 2.24 30.24
CA VAL A 709 -8.51 3.56 30.76
C VAL A 709 -8.41 3.54 32.28
N ASP A 710 -7.81 4.58 32.87
CA ASP A 710 -7.63 4.73 34.32
C ASP A 710 -7.02 3.50 35.02
N SER A 711 -6.25 2.71 34.29
CA SER A 711 -5.85 1.35 34.68
C SER A 711 -4.34 1.23 34.93
N THR A 712 -3.95 0.17 35.62
CA THR A 712 -2.55 -0.24 35.78
C THR A 712 -2.27 -1.49 34.98
N VAL A 713 -1.38 -1.41 33.99
CA VAL A 713 -0.96 -2.54 33.16
C VAL A 713 0.51 -2.86 33.42
N ARG A 714 0.82 -4.13 33.68
CA ARG A 714 2.20 -4.62 33.85
C ARG A 714 2.45 -5.77 32.89
N ILE A 715 3.33 -5.57 31.91
CA ILE A 715 3.73 -6.60 30.94
C ILE A 715 5.15 -7.03 31.30
N SER A 716 5.33 -8.27 31.75
CA SER A 716 6.64 -8.86 32.08
C SER A 716 6.97 -10.09 31.24
N GLY A 717 6.01 -10.56 30.42
CA GLY A 717 6.16 -11.65 29.47
C GLY A 717 4.99 -11.69 28.49
N GLY A 718 4.85 -12.80 27.77
CA GLY A 718 3.76 -13.00 26.81
C GLY A 718 3.84 -12.10 25.57
N LYS A 719 2.71 -12.01 24.86
CA LYS A 719 2.54 -11.19 23.65
C LYS A 719 1.29 -10.32 23.77
N VAL A 720 1.39 -9.03 23.53
CA VAL A 720 0.24 -8.17 23.21
C VAL A 720 0.21 -7.99 21.70
N ASP A 721 -0.94 -8.17 21.06
CA ASP A 721 -1.07 -8.05 19.61
C ASP A 721 -1.14 -6.57 19.16
N VAL A 722 -1.44 -6.33 17.88
CA VAL A 722 -1.52 -5.00 17.25
C VAL A 722 -2.52 -4.06 17.96
N GLY A 723 -2.13 -2.80 18.16
CA GLY A 723 -3.00 -1.70 18.58
C GLY A 723 -3.30 -1.68 20.08
N PHE A 724 -2.29 -1.70 20.94
CA PHE A 724 -2.48 -1.54 22.39
C PHE A 724 -2.61 -0.05 22.72
N GLN A 725 -3.79 0.37 23.19
CA GLN A 725 -4.12 1.76 23.49
C GLN A 725 -4.29 1.99 24.99
N ALA A 726 -3.67 3.04 25.51
CA ALA A 726 -3.71 3.38 26.92
C ALA A 726 -4.05 4.86 27.15
N HIS A 727 -5.13 5.15 27.88
CA HIS A 727 -5.60 6.48 28.23
C HIS A 727 -5.56 6.66 29.75
N ASN A 728 -5.02 7.77 30.25
CA ASN A 728 -4.89 8.10 31.67
C ASN A 728 -4.39 6.93 32.56
N SER A 729 -3.53 6.07 31.99
CA SER A 729 -3.18 4.76 32.57
C SER A 729 -1.70 4.68 32.94
N GLN A 730 -1.37 3.82 33.90
CA GLN A 730 0.02 3.48 34.24
C GLN A 730 0.40 2.19 33.53
N VAL A 731 1.40 2.24 32.65
CA VAL A 731 1.84 1.09 31.85
C VAL A 731 3.32 0.80 32.16
N GLU A 732 3.61 -0.41 32.60
CA GLU A 732 4.96 -0.88 32.92
C GLU A 732 5.27 -2.12 32.06
N ILE A 733 6.30 -2.04 31.22
CA ILE A 733 6.67 -3.10 30.27
C ILE A 733 8.11 -3.50 30.56
N THR A 734 8.32 -4.64 31.20
CA THR A 734 9.62 -5.17 31.65
C THR A 734 10.04 -6.44 30.91
N GLY A 735 9.25 -6.85 29.91
CA GLY A 735 9.48 -8.03 29.08
C GLY A 735 8.32 -8.28 28.13
N GLY A 736 8.37 -9.40 27.41
CA GLY A 736 7.37 -9.77 26.40
C GLY A 736 7.55 -9.05 25.06
N GLU A 737 6.59 -9.28 24.15
CA GLU A 737 6.47 -8.60 22.86
C GLU A 737 5.20 -7.76 22.85
N VAL A 738 5.29 -6.46 22.58
CA VAL A 738 4.13 -5.63 22.24
C VAL A 738 4.10 -5.40 20.75
N GLY A 739 2.99 -5.80 20.13
CA GLY A 739 2.77 -5.84 18.69
C GLY A 739 2.75 -4.47 18.02
N ALA A 740 2.30 -4.43 16.75
CA ALA A 740 2.36 -3.21 15.96
C ALA A 740 1.54 -2.09 16.64
N LEU A 741 2.26 -1.03 17.03
CA LEU A 741 1.76 0.21 17.62
C LEU A 741 1.19 0.06 19.05
N PHE A 742 1.96 0.54 20.02
CA PHE A 742 1.50 0.96 21.35
C PHE A 742 1.17 2.46 21.32
N GLU A 743 -0.03 2.85 21.75
CA GLU A 743 -0.52 4.23 21.70
C GLU A 743 -0.81 4.76 23.11
N ALA A 744 -0.03 5.74 23.55
CA ALA A 744 -0.18 6.41 24.84
C ALA A 744 -0.92 7.76 24.67
N PHE A 745 -2.15 7.81 25.17
CA PHE A 745 -3.07 8.96 25.13
C PHE A 745 -3.02 9.78 26.44
N PRO A 746 -3.63 10.99 26.50
CA PRO A 746 -3.49 11.90 27.64
C PRO A 746 -3.59 11.28 29.02
N GLY A 747 -2.72 11.74 29.92
CA GLY A 747 -2.57 11.24 31.28
C GLY A 747 -1.79 9.93 31.39
N THR A 748 -1.58 9.19 30.30
CA THR A 748 -0.84 7.92 30.33
C THR A 748 0.63 8.13 30.64
N VAL A 749 1.13 7.32 31.57
CA VAL A 749 2.54 7.24 31.97
C VAL A 749 3.02 5.82 31.67
N ALA A 750 3.80 5.67 30.61
CA ALA A 750 4.37 4.38 30.20
C ALA A 750 5.87 4.30 30.49
N ARG A 751 6.33 3.14 30.96
CA ARG A 751 7.73 2.86 31.28
C ARG A 751 8.10 1.50 30.70
N ILE A 752 9.11 1.48 29.84
CA ILE A 752 9.50 0.33 29.02
C ILE A 752 10.97 0.03 29.32
N ASP A 753 11.25 -1.14 29.88
CA ASP A 753 12.54 -1.57 30.43
C ASP A 753 12.94 -2.92 29.82
N GLY A 754 14.00 -2.95 29.03
CA GLY A 754 14.52 -4.18 28.39
C GLY A 754 13.52 -4.95 27.49
N ALA A 755 12.42 -4.32 27.06
CA ALA A 755 11.34 -4.97 26.32
C ALA A 755 11.35 -4.62 24.82
N SER A 756 10.71 -5.46 24.00
CA SER A 756 10.54 -5.23 22.57
C SER A 756 9.14 -4.71 22.26
N VAL A 757 9.07 -3.55 21.61
CA VAL A 757 7.82 -2.91 21.19
C VAL A 757 7.90 -2.62 19.70
N ARG A 758 6.91 -3.02 18.92
CA ARG A 758 7.04 -2.89 17.46
C ARG A 758 6.99 -1.43 16.99
N GLY A 759 6.17 -0.57 17.59
CA GLY A 759 6.13 0.87 17.28
C GLY A 759 5.39 1.64 18.37
N ILE A 760 5.59 2.95 18.46
CA ILE A 760 5.03 3.77 19.56
C ILE A 760 4.41 5.06 19.01
N GLY A 761 3.17 5.35 19.41
CA GLY A 761 2.55 6.66 19.27
C GLY A 761 2.35 7.30 20.65
N VAL A 762 2.83 8.53 20.83
CA VAL A 762 2.66 9.30 22.08
C VAL A 762 1.84 10.55 21.76
N TYR A 763 0.72 10.74 22.46
CA TYR A 763 -0.28 11.74 22.14
C TYR A 763 -0.59 12.61 23.36
N ALA A 764 -0.57 13.93 23.18
CA ALA A 764 -1.21 14.94 24.03
C ALA A 764 -1.05 14.74 25.55
N ASP A 765 -0.02 15.36 26.14
CA ASP A 765 0.32 15.29 27.58
C ASP A 765 0.66 13.88 28.12
N ALA A 766 0.65 12.83 27.29
CA ALA A 766 1.20 11.52 27.66
C ALA A 766 2.73 11.53 27.81
N TYR A 767 3.23 10.64 28.66
CA TYR A 767 4.65 10.45 28.96
C TYR A 767 5.08 9.01 28.69
N VAL A 768 6.15 8.81 27.92
CA VAL A 768 6.75 7.48 27.67
C VAL A 768 8.24 7.51 27.94
N GLU A 769 8.72 6.61 28.80
CA GLU A 769 10.15 6.40 29.07
C GLU A 769 10.61 5.02 28.57
N LEU A 770 11.57 5.00 27.64
CA LEU A 770 12.29 3.81 27.19
C LEU A 770 13.64 3.72 27.92
N PHE A 771 13.95 2.56 28.48
CA PHE A 771 15.24 2.30 29.13
C PHE A 771 15.67 0.83 29.14
N GLY A 772 16.85 0.56 29.70
CA GLY A 772 17.34 -0.79 30.01
C GLY A 772 17.65 -1.68 28.80
N GLY A 773 17.96 -1.09 27.65
CA GLY A 773 18.13 -1.83 26.40
C GLY A 773 16.83 -2.19 25.69
N SER A 774 15.73 -1.47 25.96
CA SER A 774 14.48 -1.60 25.20
C SER A 774 14.71 -1.38 23.70
N GLU A 775 13.96 -2.12 22.87
CA GLU A 775 14.05 -2.06 21.42
C GLU A 775 12.70 -1.69 20.81
N VAL A 776 12.69 -0.66 19.94
CA VAL A 776 11.55 -0.32 19.09
C VAL A 776 11.83 -0.70 17.65
N GLU A 777 11.10 -1.67 17.08
CA GLU A 777 11.42 -2.21 15.74
C GLU A 777 11.21 -1.18 14.61
N TYR A 778 10.10 -0.44 14.64
CA TYR A 778 9.73 0.58 13.64
C TYR A 778 9.78 2.00 14.24
N SER A 779 8.90 2.88 13.77
CA SER A 779 8.93 4.31 14.07
C SER A 779 8.25 4.67 15.40
N VAL A 780 8.64 5.83 15.92
CA VAL A 780 7.99 6.49 17.07
C VAL A 780 7.42 7.84 16.64
N GLN A 781 6.16 8.10 16.98
CA GLN A 781 5.51 9.40 16.78
C GLN A 781 5.27 10.08 18.13
N VAL A 782 5.58 11.37 18.25
CA VAL A 782 5.46 12.16 19.49
C VAL A 782 4.71 13.45 19.20
N LEU A 783 3.44 13.51 19.61
CA LEU A 783 2.47 14.49 19.12
C LEU A 783 1.87 15.35 20.25
N SER A 784 1.65 16.64 19.93
CA SER A 784 0.72 17.54 20.63
C SER A 784 0.98 17.79 22.13
N GLY A 785 2.23 18.01 22.53
CA GLY A 785 2.61 18.32 23.93
C GLY A 785 3.04 17.11 24.77
N SER A 786 2.95 15.91 24.21
CA SER A 786 3.50 14.70 24.83
C SER A 786 5.03 14.74 24.97
N GLU A 787 5.56 13.90 25.87
CA GLU A 787 6.99 13.75 26.12
C GLU A 787 7.44 12.30 25.94
N LEU A 788 8.45 12.09 25.09
CA LEU A 788 9.21 10.85 24.96
C LEU A 788 10.58 11.02 25.60
N LYS A 789 10.99 10.06 26.43
CA LYS A 789 12.33 9.96 27.00
C LYS A 789 12.95 8.61 26.63
N VAL A 790 14.16 8.62 26.07
CA VAL A 790 14.89 7.43 25.62
C VAL A 790 16.25 7.40 26.32
N ASN A 791 16.54 6.36 27.10
CA ASN A 791 17.79 6.24 27.86
C ASN A 791 18.41 4.85 27.62
N ASP A 792 19.55 4.73 26.95
CA ASP A 792 20.19 3.43 26.67
C ASP A 792 19.22 2.44 25.96
N ALA A 793 18.47 2.90 24.95
CA ALA A 793 17.47 2.13 24.20
C ALA A 793 17.59 2.35 22.68
N THR A 794 17.12 1.38 21.89
CA THR A 794 17.27 1.34 20.43
C THR A 794 15.94 1.58 19.73
N ILE A 795 15.92 2.45 18.72
CA ILE A 795 14.78 2.67 17.82
C ILE A 795 15.25 2.35 16.40
N GLY A 796 14.84 1.21 15.85
CA GLY A 796 15.22 0.75 14.51
C GLY A 796 14.64 1.62 13.38
N GLY A 797 13.42 2.15 13.58
CA GLY A 797 12.77 3.07 12.64
C GLY A 797 13.06 4.55 12.89
N SER A 798 12.15 5.40 12.44
CA SER A 798 12.28 6.87 12.50
C SER A 798 11.58 7.46 13.72
N ILE A 799 12.03 8.61 14.21
CA ILE A 799 11.31 9.43 15.19
C ILE A 799 10.66 10.60 14.47
N GLU A 800 9.37 10.86 14.71
CA GLU A 800 8.65 12.04 14.23
C GLU A 800 7.99 12.79 15.39
N ALA A 801 8.57 13.94 15.76
CA ALA A 801 8.04 14.83 16.80
C ALA A 801 7.28 16.01 16.18
N ILE A 802 6.03 16.22 16.58
CA ILE A 802 5.17 17.32 16.11
C ILE A 802 4.48 17.98 17.31
N ASN A 803 4.90 19.20 17.66
CA ASN A 803 4.55 19.90 18.91
C ASN A 803 4.91 19.11 20.20
N GLY A 804 5.83 18.14 20.14
CA GLY A 804 6.18 17.27 21.27
C GLY A 804 7.51 17.66 21.94
N ARG A 805 7.85 16.94 23.02
CA ARG A 805 9.21 16.93 23.59
C ARG A 805 9.86 15.55 23.40
N VAL A 806 11.12 15.53 22.98
CA VAL A 806 11.93 14.30 22.97
C VAL A 806 13.24 14.53 23.71
N THR A 807 13.53 13.70 24.70
CA THR A 807 14.85 13.61 25.35
C THR A 807 15.48 12.26 25.04
N PHE A 808 16.72 12.27 24.58
CA PHE A 808 17.42 11.08 24.11
C PHE A 808 18.82 11.04 24.72
N THR A 809 19.14 9.96 25.42
CA THR A 809 20.41 9.79 26.14
C THR A 809 20.98 8.41 25.85
N ASN A 810 22.19 8.34 25.30
CA ASN A 810 22.93 7.09 25.01
C ASN A 810 22.26 6.01 24.13
N GLY A 811 21.05 6.22 23.60
CA GLY A 811 20.36 5.26 22.73
C GLY A 811 20.90 5.20 21.30
N SER A 812 20.23 4.47 20.41
CA SER A 812 20.47 4.57 18.96
C SER A 812 19.18 4.74 18.16
N VAL A 813 19.19 5.55 17.10
CA VAL A 813 18.10 5.68 16.11
C VAL A 813 18.61 5.26 14.73
N GLY A 814 18.10 4.15 14.20
CA GLY A 814 18.47 3.63 12.88
C GLY A 814 17.83 4.40 11.72
N GLY A 815 16.63 4.93 11.92
CA GLY A 815 15.91 5.74 10.94
C GLY A 815 16.16 7.25 11.06
N SER A 816 15.29 8.03 10.40
CA SER A 816 15.36 9.49 10.39
C SER A 816 14.76 10.11 11.65
N PHE A 817 15.18 11.34 11.98
CA PHE A 817 14.60 12.12 13.09
C PHE A 817 13.94 13.39 12.54
N GLY A 818 12.61 13.45 12.51
CA GLY A 818 11.85 14.66 12.19
C GLY A 818 11.40 15.42 13.43
N ALA A 819 11.54 16.74 13.43
CA ALA A 819 11.09 17.62 14.51
C ALA A 819 10.37 18.87 13.96
N THR A 820 9.07 18.99 14.20
CA THR A 820 8.23 20.13 13.80
C THR A 820 7.63 20.79 15.03
N ALA A 821 7.87 22.09 15.23
CA ALA A 821 7.44 22.85 16.41
C ALA A 821 7.71 22.17 17.78
N SER A 822 8.79 21.38 17.87
CA SER A 822 9.08 20.48 19.00
C SER A 822 10.36 20.89 19.76
N ASP A 823 10.51 20.46 21.01
CA ASP A 823 11.72 20.65 21.82
C ASP A 823 12.47 19.31 21.96
N VAL A 824 13.64 19.20 21.35
CA VAL A 824 14.42 17.95 21.26
C VAL A 824 15.78 18.15 21.90
N VAL A 825 16.20 17.17 22.72
CA VAL A 825 17.52 17.12 23.36
C VAL A 825 18.15 15.75 23.13
N ILE A 826 19.35 15.72 22.56
CA ILE A 826 20.17 14.53 22.36
C ILE A 826 21.48 14.68 23.15
N ASP A 827 21.67 13.79 24.12
CA ASP A 827 22.82 13.73 25.03
C ASP A 827 23.50 12.35 24.94
N GLY A 828 24.32 12.17 23.90
CA GLY A 828 24.97 10.88 23.61
C GLY A 828 24.20 10.02 22.61
N GLY A 829 24.64 8.77 22.44
CA GLY A 829 23.99 7.79 21.56
C GLY A 829 24.40 7.89 20.08
N SER A 830 23.60 7.32 19.17
CA SER A 830 23.74 7.50 17.72
C SER A 830 22.42 7.85 17.02
N VAL A 831 22.52 8.63 15.93
CA VAL A 831 21.45 8.85 14.96
C VAL A 831 22.00 8.58 13.56
N ASP A 832 21.55 7.50 12.96
CA ASP A 832 22.11 6.96 11.72
C ASP A 832 21.38 7.48 10.47
N GLY A 833 20.09 7.84 10.59
CA GLY A 833 19.29 8.46 9.54
C GLY A 833 19.21 9.98 9.61
N SER A 834 18.59 10.61 8.61
CA SER A 834 18.61 12.08 8.46
C SER A 834 17.81 12.80 9.54
N VAL A 835 18.39 13.85 10.13
CA VAL A 835 17.73 14.75 11.08
C VAL A 835 17.10 15.91 10.33
N THR A 836 15.85 16.27 10.61
CA THR A 836 15.13 17.36 9.93
C THR A 836 14.34 18.21 10.94
N ILE A 837 14.54 19.53 10.92
CA ILE A 837 14.11 20.46 11.98
C ILE A 837 13.34 21.63 11.36
N PHE A 838 12.04 21.79 11.67
CA PHE A 838 11.15 22.79 11.07
C PHE A 838 10.29 23.56 12.10
N ASN A 839 9.68 24.66 11.66
CA ASN A 839 8.56 25.36 12.30
C ASN A 839 8.81 25.74 13.78
N ASN A 840 9.91 26.45 14.05
CA ASN A 840 10.29 26.89 15.41
C ASN A 840 10.67 25.77 16.39
N SER A 841 10.92 24.54 15.89
CA SER A 841 11.55 23.48 16.70
C SER A 841 12.88 23.96 17.28
N LYS A 842 13.16 23.56 18.53
CA LYS A 842 14.46 23.70 19.19
C LYS A 842 15.07 22.31 19.28
N PHE A 843 16.26 22.14 18.75
CA PHE A 843 16.97 20.87 18.71
C PHE A 843 18.35 21.05 19.33
N ARG A 844 18.68 20.29 20.37
CA ARG A 844 19.96 20.39 21.09
C ARG A 844 20.74 19.11 21.00
N ILE A 845 22.04 19.20 20.76
CA ILE A 845 22.95 18.07 20.71
C ILE A 845 24.17 18.37 21.59
N SER A 846 24.34 17.62 22.68
CA SER A 846 25.52 17.70 23.57
C SER A 846 26.50 16.55 23.39
N GLY A 847 26.14 15.51 22.63
CA GLY A 847 27.00 14.36 22.38
C GLY A 847 26.44 13.37 21.35
N GLY A 848 27.11 12.23 21.26
CA GLY A 848 26.72 11.12 20.38
C GLY A 848 27.37 11.16 18.99
N SER A 849 26.98 10.22 18.14
CA SER A 849 27.43 10.11 16.75
C SER A 849 26.27 10.33 15.78
N HIS A 850 26.44 11.23 14.81
CA HIS A 850 25.41 11.66 13.87
C HIS A 850 25.91 11.38 12.46
N ALA A 851 25.51 10.23 11.92
CA ALA A 851 26.12 9.68 10.71
C ALA A 851 25.58 10.34 9.43
N ALA A 852 24.33 10.78 9.46
CA ALA A 852 23.58 11.27 8.30
C ALA A 852 23.35 12.78 8.29
N ARG A 853 22.68 13.24 7.24
CA ARG A 853 22.43 14.65 6.95
C ARG A 853 21.52 15.28 8.01
N ILE A 854 21.93 16.43 8.55
CA ILE A 854 21.07 17.28 9.39
C ILE A 854 20.51 18.41 8.50
N SER A 855 19.21 18.64 8.51
CA SER A 855 18.51 19.64 7.69
C SER A 855 17.68 20.58 8.56
N VAL A 856 18.17 21.79 8.81
CA VAL A 856 17.44 22.85 9.53
C VAL A 856 16.67 23.69 8.51
N GLY A 857 15.36 23.73 8.63
CA GLY A 857 14.44 24.49 7.78
C GLY A 857 13.80 25.69 8.48
N TYR A 858 12.76 26.25 7.86
CA TYR A 858 12.09 27.50 8.26
C TYR A 858 11.80 27.61 9.76
N GLY A 859 12.39 28.62 10.40
CA GLY A 859 12.25 28.93 11.83
C GLY A 859 12.91 27.93 12.78
N GLY A 860 13.43 26.80 12.31
CA GLY A 860 14.09 25.81 13.15
C GLY A 860 15.37 26.34 13.81
N ARG A 861 15.63 25.96 15.05
CA ARG A 861 16.86 26.27 15.78
C ARG A 861 17.58 24.99 16.20
N LEU A 862 18.86 24.90 15.84
CA LEU A 862 19.77 23.83 16.21
C LEU A 862 20.89 24.38 17.10
N GLU A 863 21.10 23.78 18.27
CA GLU A 863 22.16 24.13 19.23
C GLU A 863 23.08 22.90 19.39
N ILE A 864 24.34 22.98 18.93
CA ILE A 864 25.33 21.91 19.07
C ILE A 864 26.41 22.33 20.06
N SER A 865 26.68 21.51 21.07
CA SER A 865 27.73 21.71 22.08
C SER A 865 28.68 20.53 22.24
N GLY A 866 28.50 19.46 21.46
CA GLY A 866 29.34 18.26 21.46
C GLY A 866 28.84 17.20 20.49
N GLY A 867 29.59 16.10 20.36
CA GLY A 867 29.27 14.96 19.48
C GLY A 867 30.18 14.85 18.25
N GLN A 868 29.97 13.79 17.46
CA GLN A 868 30.68 13.52 16.21
C GLN A 868 29.70 13.60 15.03
N PHE A 869 30.07 14.34 13.99
CA PHE A 869 29.23 14.60 12.81
C PHE A 869 29.99 14.19 11.55
N THR A 870 29.65 13.02 11.01
CA THR A 870 30.20 12.54 9.72
C THR A 870 29.29 12.86 8.55
N GLY A 871 28.01 13.14 8.81
CA GLY A 871 27.03 13.56 7.83
C GLY A 871 27.01 15.08 7.60
N GLY A 872 26.42 15.49 6.47
CA GLY A 872 26.36 16.90 6.08
C GLY A 872 25.31 17.71 6.84
N LEU A 873 25.70 18.85 7.40
CA LEU A 873 24.71 19.87 7.77
C LEU A 873 24.17 20.55 6.50
N THR A 874 22.88 20.85 6.52
CA THR A 874 22.14 21.69 5.56
C THR A 874 21.23 22.61 6.33
N HIS A 875 21.19 23.87 5.90
CA HIS A 875 20.45 24.92 6.57
C HIS A 875 19.70 25.77 5.54
N ARG A 876 18.43 26.10 5.83
CA ARG A 876 17.50 26.93 5.03
C ARG A 876 16.50 27.66 5.92
N GLU A 877 16.63 28.98 6.05
CA GLU A 877 15.72 29.89 6.76
C GLU A 877 15.56 29.62 8.28
N GLY A 878 16.63 29.19 8.96
CA GLY A 878 16.62 28.89 10.41
C GLY A 878 17.75 29.58 11.21
N THR A 879 18.10 29.02 12.37
CA THR A 879 19.31 29.39 13.14
C THR A 879 20.09 28.16 13.58
N VAL A 880 21.41 28.18 13.41
CA VAL A 880 22.31 27.16 13.95
C VAL A 880 23.34 27.81 14.88
N ASP A 881 23.48 27.29 16.08
CA ASP A 881 24.44 27.69 17.09
C ASP A 881 25.39 26.52 17.34
N ILE A 882 26.70 26.69 17.13
CA ILE A 882 27.72 25.64 17.33
C ILE A 882 28.76 26.13 18.34
N SER A 883 28.84 25.46 19.48
CA SER A 883 29.82 25.71 20.56
C SER A 883 30.75 24.55 20.84
N GLY A 884 30.55 23.41 20.17
CA GLY A 884 31.41 22.24 20.28
C GLY A 884 31.05 21.14 19.29
N GLY A 885 31.76 20.01 19.38
CA GLY A 885 31.60 18.86 18.51
C GLY A 885 32.64 18.76 17.40
N ASP A 886 32.71 17.60 16.76
CA ASP A 886 33.71 17.21 15.77
C ASP A 886 33.06 17.04 14.39
N PHE A 887 33.42 17.89 13.43
CA PHE A 887 32.74 18.02 12.13
C PHE A 887 33.67 17.68 10.97
N TRP A 888 33.46 16.51 10.36
CA TRP A 888 34.34 16.03 9.29
C TRP A 888 33.87 16.37 7.87
N ASN A 889 32.56 16.59 7.64
CA ASN A 889 31.98 16.79 6.30
C ASN A 889 30.87 17.85 6.28
N LEU A 890 31.19 19.15 6.34
CA LEU A 890 30.18 20.21 6.54
C LEU A 890 29.63 20.76 5.20
N THR A 891 28.69 20.04 4.58
CA THR A 891 28.41 20.17 3.14
C THR A 891 27.66 21.42 2.64
N SER A 892 26.79 22.10 3.39
CA SER A 892 25.99 23.20 2.78
C SER A 892 25.27 24.15 3.74
N ILE A 893 25.40 25.47 3.55
CA ILE A 893 24.66 26.54 4.23
C ILE A 893 24.11 27.51 3.19
N SER A 894 22.81 27.83 3.26
CA SER A 894 22.08 28.47 2.17
C SER A 894 21.77 29.96 2.42
N VAL A 895 20.82 30.49 1.65
CA VAL A 895 20.48 31.92 1.56
C VAL A 895 19.58 32.32 2.74
N ALA A 896 19.77 33.53 3.28
CA ALA A 896 19.01 34.11 4.41
C ALA A 896 19.19 33.45 5.80
N ASP A 897 20.18 32.56 5.93
CA ASP A 897 20.47 31.80 7.16
C ASP A 897 21.32 32.55 8.20
N THR A 898 21.20 32.19 9.48
CA THR A 898 22.14 32.58 10.54
C THR A 898 22.86 31.37 11.15
N LEU A 899 24.19 31.34 11.02
CA LEU A 899 25.07 30.38 11.70
C LEU A 899 25.97 31.15 12.67
N ASN A 900 25.97 30.74 13.94
CA ASN A 900 26.80 31.32 14.99
C ASN A 900 27.79 30.26 15.50
N LEU A 901 29.08 30.56 15.42
CA LEU A 901 30.15 29.75 16.00
C LEU A 901 30.64 30.37 17.30
N PHE A 902 30.77 29.56 18.34
CA PHE A 902 31.23 29.95 19.67
C PHE A 902 32.53 29.22 19.97
N GLY A 903 33.61 29.96 20.21
CA GLY A 903 34.96 29.41 20.22
C GLY A 903 35.95 30.18 21.09
N LEU A 904 37.11 29.59 21.31
CA LEU A 904 38.24 30.15 22.05
C LEU A 904 39.15 30.99 21.13
N GLU A 905 39.28 30.58 19.87
CA GLU A 905 40.07 31.28 18.84
C GLU A 905 39.52 31.02 17.44
N PHE A 906 39.72 31.98 16.53
CA PHE A 906 39.25 31.94 15.15
C PHE A 906 40.31 32.51 14.20
N TYR A 907 40.48 31.88 13.05
CA TYR A 907 41.46 32.19 12.01
C TYR A 907 40.79 32.18 10.64
N LEU A 908 41.18 33.12 9.77
CA LEU A 908 40.75 33.18 8.38
C LEU A 908 42.00 33.08 7.49
N ASP A 909 42.05 32.08 6.60
CA ASP A 909 43.24 31.68 5.83
C ASP A 909 44.50 31.50 6.71
N GLY A 910 44.31 30.97 7.93
CA GLY A 910 45.36 30.76 8.93
C GLY A 910 45.82 32.02 9.68
N MET A 911 45.24 33.19 9.38
CA MET A 911 45.52 34.45 10.09
C MET A 911 44.48 34.70 11.20
N PRO A 912 44.86 35.03 12.45
CA PRO A 912 43.91 35.27 13.53
C PRO A 912 42.90 36.39 13.20
N LEU A 913 41.61 36.14 13.44
CA LEU A 913 40.57 37.17 13.33
C LEU A 913 40.73 38.19 14.48
N THR A 914 41.25 39.38 14.15
CA THR A 914 41.47 40.46 15.12
C THR A 914 40.18 41.25 15.40
N GLY A 915 40.08 41.88 16.56
CA GLY A 915 38.95 42.75 16.93
C GLY A 915 37.76 42.03 17.56
N LEU A 916 37.82 40.70 17.68
CA LEU A 916 36.85 39.93 18.44
C LEU A 916 36.89 40.34 19.93
N THR A 917 35.71 40.58 20.52
CA THR A 917 35.54 40.86 21.96
C THR A 917 34.74 39.72 22.57
N PRO A 918 35.11 39.18 23.75
CA PRO A 918 34.36 38.10 24.38
C PRO A 918 32.87 38.43 24.55
N HIS A 919 32.02 37.44 24.25
CA HIS A 919 30.55 37.51 24.21
C HIS A 919 29.93 38.45 23.16
N LEU A 920 30.73 39.11 22.30
CA LEU A 920 30.22 39.91 21.19
C LEU A 920 30.40 39.16 19.86
N GLY A 921 29.28 38.76 19.24
CA GLY A 921 29.29 38.12 17.93
C GLY A 921 29.68 39.07 16.82
N VAL A 922 30.71 38.70 16.05
CA VAL A 922 31.24 39.44 14.89
C VAL A 922 30.85 38.70 13.62
N VAL A 923 30.32 39.41 12.63
CA VAL A 923 29.96 38.85 11.32
C VAL A 923 31.22 38.59 10.49
N VAL A 924 31.31 37.44 9.84
CA VAL A 924 32.35 37.10 8.85
C VAL A 924 31.78 37.28 7.44
N PRO A 925 31.98 38.45 6.79
CA PRO A 925 31.49 38.71 5.44
C PRO A 925 32.28 37.98 4.35
N GLU A 926 33.48 37.49 4.65
CA GLU A 926 34.36 36.84 3.69
C GLU A 926 33.81 35.50 3.17
N ARG A 927 34.14 35.19 1.92
CA ARG A 927 33.83 33.93 1.23
C ARG A 927 35.04 33.49 0.41
N ASP A 928 35.03 32.24 0.00
CA ASP A 928 36.11 31.57 -0.74
C ASP A 928 37.47 31.61 0.01
N GLN A 929 37.39 31.53 1.34
CA GLN A 929 38.50 31.52 2.31
C GLN A 929 38.26 30.43 3.36
N THR A 930 39.30 29.93 4.02
CA THR A 930 39.20 28.89 5.05
C THR A 930 39.04 29.53 6.44
N LEU A 931 37.85 29.40 7.05
CA LEU A 931 37.61 29.75 8.44
C LEU A 931 37.92 28.54 9.34
N SER A 932 38.86 28.69 10.26
CA SER A 932 39.28 27.63 11.19
C SER A 932 39.39 28.17 12.62
N GLY A 933 39.54 27.30 13.61
CA GLY A 933 39.65 27.71 15.00
C GLY A 933 39.46 26.58 15.98
N ILE A 934 39.24 26.96 17.24
CA ILE A 934 38.92 26.05 18.35
C ILE A 934 37.55 26.45 18.92
N LEU A 935 36.60 25.52 18.95
CA LEU A 935 35.26 25.71 19.53
C LEU A 935 35.32 25.79 21.06
N ALA A 936 34.22 26.18 21.70
CA ALA A 936 34.20 26.47 23.14
C ALA A 936 34.37 25.23 24.04
N ASP A 937 34.15 24.03 23.51
CA ASP A 937 34.48 22.74 24.15
C ASP A 937 35.95 22.32 23.96
N GLY A 938 36.70 23.01 23.10
CA GLY A 938 38.10 22.73 22.78
C GLY A 938 38.31 21.91 21.49
N THR A 939 37.28 21.55 20.71
CA THR A 939 37.49 20.86 19.43
C THR A 939 38.01 21.80 18.35
N PRO A 940 38.98 21.37 17.51
CA PRO A 940 39.40 22.14 16.35
C PRO A 940 38.37 22.01 15.21
N PHE A 941 38.21 23.05 14.40
CA PHE A 941 37.38 23.01 13.19
C PHE A 941 38.04 23.75 12.01
N SER A 942 37.62 23.42 10.79
CA SER A 942 38.07 24.09 9.55
C SER A 942 37.00 24.01 8.46
N PHE A 943 36.49 25.16 8.01
CA PHE A 943 35.46 25.27 6.97
C PHE A 943 35.92 26.19 5.83
N ASP A 944 35.98 25.67 4.60
CA ASP A 944 36.12 26.50 3.41
C ASP A 944 34.81 27.23 3.11
N LEU A 945 34.80 28.56 3.09
CA LEU A 945 33.59 29.39 2.97
C LEU A 945 33.13 29.55 1.50
N ASN A 946 33.04 28.47 0.74
CA ASN A 946 32.86 28.52 -0.73
C ASN A 946 31.55 29.22 -1.13
N SER A 947 31.63 30.24 -1.99
CA SER A 947 30.48 30.98 -2.54
C SER A 947 29.73 30.24 -3.64
N THR A 948 30.24 29.08 -4.07
CA THR A 948 29.64 28.23 -5.12
C THR A 948 29.36 26.83 -4.59
N SER A 949 28.21 26.25 -4.97
CA SER A 949 27.80 24.93 -4.49
C SER A 949 28.41 23.82 -5.35
N GLY A 950 28.91 22.77 -4.69
CA GLY A 950 29.50 21.60 -5.33
C GLY A 950 29.45 20.38 -4.41
N ALA A 951 29.44 19.18 -4.98
CA ALA A 951 29.46 17.95 -4.19
C ALA A 951 30.77 17.84 -3.40
N GLY A 952 30.68 17.67 -2.08
CA GLY A 952 31.84 17.61 -1.18
C GLY A 952 32.50 18.95 -0.87
N LEU A 953 31.99 20.08 -1.39
CA LEU A 953 32.45 21.42 -1.00
C LEU A 953 31.61 21.94 0.17
N HIS A 954 32.25 22.68 1.08
CA HIS A 954 31.56 23.42 2.12
C HIS A 954 30.94 24.69 1.51
N PHE A 955 29.66 24.63 1.09
CA PHE A 955 28.99 25.80 0.50
C PHE A 955 28.49 26.77 1.56
N PHE A 956 28.75 28.07 1.38
CA PHE A 956 28.22 29.17 2.19
C PHE A 956 27.69 30.27 1.26
N SER A 957 26.37 30.47 1.22
CA SER A 957 25.78 31.59 0.45
C SER A 957 26.41 32.95 0.83
N THR A 958 26.56 33.83 -0.16
CA THR A 958 26.97 35.23 0.04
C THR A 958 25.98 36.00 0.93
N ASP A 959 24.72 35.58 0.97
CA ASP A 959 23.66 36.22 1.76
C ASP A 959 23.46 35.58 3.15
N ALA A 960 24.23 34.53 3.47
CA ALA A 960 24.22 33.90 4.78
C ALA A 960 24.92 34.78 5.84
N ARG A 961 24.34 34.87 7.03
CA ARG A 961 24.95 35.56 8.17
C ARG A 961 25.73 34.56 9.02
N LEU A 962 27.01 34.41 8.71
CA LEU A 962 27.97 33.73 9.57
C LEU A 962 28.46 34.69 10.66
N THR A 963 28.38 34.30 11.94
CA THR A 963 29.00 35.02 13.05
C THR A 963 29.94 34.15 13.86
N VAL A 964 31.00 34.76 14.39
CA VAL A 964 31.93 34.15 15.34
C VAL A 964 31.87 34.92 16.66
N THR A 965 31.80 34.20 17.78
CA THR A 965 31.75 34.79 19.12
C THR A 965 32.83 34.17 19.98
N LEU A 966 33.73 34.99 20.53
CA LEU A 966 34.68 34.52 21.52
C LEU A 966 33.94 34.19 22.83
N VAL A 967 34.09 32.95 23.29
CA VAL A 967 33.78 32.56 24.66
C VAL A 967 35.09 32.72 25.45
N PRO A 968 35.09 33.41 26.61
CA PRO A 968 36.28 33.42 27.45
C PRO A 968 36.68 31.99 27.79
N GLU A 969 37.98 31.69 27.74
CA GLU A 969 38.49 30.49 28.40
C GLU A 969 37.89 30.41 29.81
N PRO A 970 37.46 29.21 30.28
CA PRO A 970 36.90 29.05 31.61
C PRO A 970 37.96 29.43 32.64
N THR A 971 37.90 30.70 33.09
CA THR A 971 38.98 31.32 33.87
C THR A 971 39.38 30.43 35.04
N THR A 972 40.65 30.47 35.42
CA THR A 972 41.22 29.62 36.48
C THR A 972 40.46 29.70 37.81
N VAL A 973 39.62 30.72 38.01
CA VAL A 973 38.64 30.82 39.10
C VAL A 973 37.61 29.67 39.08
N TRP A 974 37.01 29.32 37.94
CA TRP A 974 36.05 28.21 37.85
C TRP A 974 36.72 26.85 38.02
N LEU A 975 37.92 26.67 37.46
CA LEU A 975 38.76 25.50 37.73
C LEU A 975 39.15 25.40 39.22
N ALA A 976 39.45 26.53 39.88
CA ALA A 976 39.72 26.56 41.32
C ALA A 976 38.47 26.29 42.18
N ILE A 977 37.29 26.71 41.74
CA ILE A 977 36.00 26.41 42.40
C ILE A 977 35.66 24.92 42.23
N LEU A 978 35.81 24.34 41.04
CA LEU A 978 35.58 22.91 40.79
C LEU A 978 36.62 22.03 41.51
N ALA A 979 37.89 22.44 41.54
CA ALA A 979 38.92 21.79 42.37
C ALA A 979 38.60 21.92 43.87
N GLY A 980 38.10 23.06 44.33
CA GLY A 980 37.63 23.27 45.70
C GLY A 980 36.44 22.39 46.07
N CYS A 981 35.44 22.29 45.19
CA CYS A 981 34.25 21.46 45.39
C CYS A 981 34.54 19.96 45.36
N SER A 982 35.47 19.51 44.49
CA SER A 982 35.95 18.12 44.49
C SER A 982 36.78 17.79 45.74
N LEU A 983 37.62 18.71 46.22
CA LEU A 983 38.32 18.57 47.51
C LEU A 983 37.34 18.54 48.70
N LEU A 984 36.22 19.27 48.64
CA LEU A 984 35.17 19.25 49.67
C LEU A 984 34.31 17.97 49.62
N SER A 985 34.01 17.43 48.45
CA SER A 985 33.25 16.17 48.32
C SER A 985 34.08 14.92 48.66
N VAL A 986 35.40 14.97 48.48
CA VAL A 986 36.32 13.96 49.04
C VAL A 986 36.35 14.03 50.57
N ARG A 987 36.30 15.24 51.16
CA ARG A 987 36.20 15.40 52.62
C ARG A 987 34.86 14.92 53.21
N SER A 988 33.74 15.07 52.50
CA SER A 988 32.44 14.59 53.01
C SER A 988 32.32 13.06 53.02
N ARG A 989 33.04 12.35 52.13
CA ARG A 989 33.16 10.88 52.19
C ARG A 989 34.05 10.39 53.34
N ALA A 990 35.09 11.16 53.71
CA ALA A 990 35.95 10.84 54.86
C ALA A 990 35.25 11.02 56.23
N CYS A 991 34.19 11.84 56.31
CA CYS A 991 33.45 12.13 57.55
C CYS A 991 32.20 11.24 57.76
N ARG A 992 32.10 10.11 57.04
CA ARG A 992 31.04 9.08 57.21
C ARG A 992 31.60 7.70 57.60
N GLN A 993 32.83 7.66 58.12
CA GLN A 993 33.42 6.52 58.82
C GLN A 993 34.03 6.95 60.17
N GLU A 994 33.20 7.55 61.02
CA GLU A 994 33.27 7.48 62.50
C GLU A 994 31.83 7.40 63.05
#